data_AF-A0A9R0XJ57-F1
#
_entry.id   AF-A0A9R0XJ57-F1
#
_cell.length_a   1.000
_cell.length_b   1.000
_cell.length_c   1.000
_cell.angle_alpha   90.00
_cell.angle_beta   90.00
_cell.angle_gamma   90.00
#
_symmetry.space_group_name_H-M   'P 1'
#
loop_
_entity.id
_entity.type
_entity.pdbx_description
1 polymer ?
#
loop_
_entity_poly.entity_id
_entity_poly.type
_entity_poly.pdbx_seq_one_letter_code
_entity_poly.pdbx_strand_id
1 'polypeptide(L)'
;MGSLGKDAAGERVVLAVNGVRREAAGVDPSTTLLEFLRTRTPVRGPKLGCGEGGCGACVVLISKYDPATDEVTEFSASSCLTLVGSLNHCSVTTSEGIGNTRDGYHPVQQRLAGFHASQCGFCTPGMCMSIFSALVKADKPGAAGEPAPPPGFSKLTSCEAEHAVSGNLCRCTGYRPIVDACKSFAADVDLEDLGLNSFWKKGTDRADVGKLPEYTSGAVCTFPEFLKSEIKASVDQQTNNVPAAIASEDGWYHPRSIQELHCLFDSNWFDGNSVKIVASNTGAGVYKDQDLYEKYIDIKGIPELSVIDRSSKGVEIGAAVSISKAIEVFSDGTPVFRKIAGHLSKVASPFVRNTATVGGNVIMAQRLQFPSDIATVLLAAGSTVTIQTASKMLCLTLEEFLEQPPCDAKTILLSIFVPDWGSDNVIFETSRAAPRPFGNAVSYVNSAFLARTSGDAATGELIVDEICLAFGAYGVDHAARARKVEEFLKGKSMSASVILEAVRLLKDVISPSEGTTHPEYRVSLAVSFLFSFLSSLATDLDELAKAITPNGLSTNGTMNRNGASSLEKQSKVASNDLPIRSRQELVFTEEYKPVGKPSTKAGAELQASGEAVYVDDIPAPKDCLYGAFIYSTHPHAHIKGVNFKSSLASKKVITVISAKDIPAGGRNIGSSFPGLGDEPLFGDPVSEFAGQNIGVVIAETQKYAYMAAKQAVIEYSTENLEPPILTIEDAIQHDSYFHPPPFLAPKPVGDFEQGMSEADHKILSGE
;
A
#
# COMPACT_ATOMS: atom_id res chain seq x y z
N MET A 1 -34.69 -26.38 -33.28
CA MET A 1 -34.01 -27.70 -33.16
C MET A 1 -32.54 -27.47 -33.50
N GLY A 2 -31.55 -27.69 -32.64
CA GLY A 2 -31.54 -28.33 -31.33
C GLY A 2 -30.89 -27.43 -30.26
N SER A 3 -31.41 -27.57 -29.04
CA SER A 3 -30.82 -27.06 -27.81
C SER A 3 -29.49 -27.75 -27.56
N LEU A 4 -28.38 -27.02 -27.71
CA LEU A 4 -27.15 -27.35 -27.00
C LEU A 4 -27.37 -26.95 -25.54
N GLY A 5 -27.22 -27.93 -24.65
CA GLY A 5 -27.59 -27.84 -23.24
C GLY A 5 -26.88 -26.70 -22.51
N LYS A 6 -27.64 -26.02 -21.65
CA LYS A 6 -27.20 -24.99 -20.70
C LYS A 6 -26.52 -25.57 -19.44
N ASP A 7 -26.08 -26.83 -19.47
CA ASP A 7 -25.58 -27.56 -18.30
C ASP A 7 -24.13 -28.02 -18.46
N ALA A 8 -23.25 -27.15 -18.97
CA ALA A 8 -21.82 -27.27 -18.72
C ALA A 8 -21.52 -26.38 -17.51
N ALA A 9 -21.51 -26.97 -16.31
CA ALA A 9 -21.18 -26.24 -15.08
C ALA A 9 -19.76 -25.65 -15.19
N GLY A 10 -19.67 -24.33 -15.43
CA GLY A 10 -18.42 -23.59 -15.30
C GLY A 10 -17.78 -23.83 -13.93
N GLU A 11 -16.45 -23.75 -13.87
CA GLU A 11 -15.68 -23.98 -12.64
C GLU A 11 -16.03 -22.88 -11.61
N ARG A 12 -16.95 -23.20 -10.69
CA ARG A 12 -17.45 -22.26 -9.68
C ARG A 12 -16.35 -22.00 -8.65
N VAL A 13 -16.11 -20.73 -8.32
CA VAL A 13 -15.20 -20.38 -7.22
C VAL A 13 -15.81 -20.82 -5.89
N VAL A 14 -15.15 -21.77 -5.23
CA VAL A 14 -15.47 -22.27 -3.89
C VAL A 14 -14.40 -21.79 -2.92
N LEU A 15 -14.81 -21.21 -1.79
CA LEU A 15 -13.90 -20.74 -0.75
C LEU A 15 -14.49 -20.96 0.64
N ALA A 16 -13.66 -20.97 1.67
CA ALA A 16 -14.11 -20.87 3.05
C ALA A 16 -14.08 -19.41 3.52
N VAL A 17 -15.12 -18.95 4.21
CA VAL A 17 -15.13 -17.67 4.92
C VAL A 17 -15.44 -17.95 6.38
N ASN A 18 -14.47 -17.68 7.27
CA ASN A 18 -14.56 -17.98 8.71
C ASN A 18 -14.96 -19.44 8.97
N GLY A 19 -14.34 -20.37 8.26
CA GLY A 19 -14.61 -21.81 8.37
C GLY A 19 -15.91 -22.29 7.71
N VAL A 20 -16.70 -21.41 7.08
CA VAL A 20 -17.95 -21.77 6.39
C VAL A 20 -17.74 -21.79 4.88
N ARG A 21 -18.13 -22.90 4.23
CA ARG A 21 -18.09 -23.05 2.77
C ARG A 21 -18.98 -22.00 2.09
N ARG A 22 -18.45 -21.33 1.07
CA ARG A 22 -19.14 -20.33 0.24
C ARG A 22 -18.88 -20.61 -1.24
N GLU A 23 -19.86 -20.30 -2.07
CA GLU A 23 -19.74 -20.32 -3.52
C GLU A 23 -19.94 -18.91 -4.06
N ALA A 24 -19.05 -18.44 -4.93
CA ALA A 24 -19.17 -17.13 -5.59
C ALA A 24 -19.82 -17.27 -6.98
N ALA A 25 -20.94 -18.00 -7.06
CA ALA A 25 -21.67 -18.19 -8.31
C ALA A 25 -22.36 -16.90 -8.78
N GLY A 26 -22.28 -16.59 -10.08
CA GLY A 26 -22.93 -15.41 -10.67
C GLY A 26 -22.37 -14.08 -10.16
N VAL A 27 -21.09 -14.06 -9.79
CA VAL A 27 -20.36 -12.87 -9.37
C VAL A 27 -19.56 -12.36 -10.57
N ASP A 28 -19.56 -11.04 -10.76
CA ASP A 28 -18.77 -10.39 -11.81
C ASP A 28 -17.26 -10.66 -11.59
N PRO A 29 -16.46 -11.00 -12.63
CA PRO A 29 -15.00 -11.24 -12.51
C PRO A 29 -14.24 -10.16 -11.77
N SER A 30 -14.76 -8.94 -11.84
CA SER A 30 -14.14 -7.75 -11.29
C SER A 30 -14.53 -7.48 -9.83
N THR A 31 -15.38 -8.32 -9.23
CA THR A 31 -15.80 -8.23 -7.83
C THR A 31 -14.62 -8.50 -6.90
N THR A 32 -14.45 -7.57 -5.96
CA THR A 32 -13.42 -7.67 -4.92
C THR A 32 -13.87 -8.58 -3.77
N LEU A 33 -12.93 -9.15 -3.03
CA LEU A 33 -13.22 -9.94 -1.83
C LEU A 33 -13.99 -9.10 -0.81
N LEU A 34 -13.65 -7.82 -0.65
CA LEU A 34 -14.36 -6.93 0.26
C LEU A 34 -15.84 -6.80 -0.13
N GLU A 35 -16.10 -6.54 -1.41
CA GLU A 35 -17.47 -6.45 -1.94
C GLU A 35 -18.22 -7.76 -1.76
N PHE A 36 -17.61 -8.89 -2.07
CA PHE A 36 -18.24 -10.21 -1.87
C PHE A 36 -18.57 -10.49 -0.41
N LEU A 37 -17.65 -10.24 0.52
CA LEU A 37 -17.90 -10.41 1.96
C LEU A 37 -19.09 -9.56 2.41
N ARG A 38 -19.12 -8.28 2.00
CA ARG A 38 -20.14 -7.32 2.43
C ARG A 38 -21.49 -7.46 1.74
N THR A 39 -21.56 -8.04 0.55
CA THR A 39 -22.81 -8.13 -0.24
C THR A 39 -23.38 -9.54 -0.35
N ARG A 40 -22.53 -10.58 -0.30
CA ARG A 40 -22.93 -11.99 -0.48
C ARG A 40 -22.84 -12.83 0.78
N THR A 41 -22.34 -12.27 1.88
CA THR A 41 -22.23 -12.95 3.18
C THR A 41 -22.75 -12.03 4.30
N PRO A 42 -22.89 -12.51 5.55
CA PRO A 42 -23.21 -11.64 6.70
C PRO A 42 -21.98 -10.93 7.30
N VAL A 43 -20.78 -11.15 6.77
CA VAL A 43 -19.52 -10.59 7.30
C VAL A 43 -19.39 -9.10 6.95
N ARG A 44 -19.16 -8.26 7.96
CA ARG A 44 -19.11 -6.78 7.81
C ARG A 44 -17.87 -6.16 8.45
N GLY A 45 -17.05 -6.93 9.15
CA GLY A 45 -15.87 -6.49 9.87
C GLY A 45 -14.84 -5.81 8.99
N PRO A 46 -14.45 -6.38 7.83
CA PRO A 46 -13.62 -5.67 6.85
C PRO A 46 -14.35 -4.43 6.32
N LYS A 47 -13.70 -3.26 6.44
CA LYS A 47 -14.29 -1.96 6.09
C LYS A 47 -13.67 -1.34 4.83
N LEU A 48 -14.49 -0.71 3.99
CA LEU A 48 -14.01 0.11 2.87
C LEU A 48 -13.58 1.48 3.37
N GLY A 49 -12.27 1.68 3.61
CA GLY A 49 -11.74 2.98 4.02
C GLY A 49 -11.17 3.84 2.89
N CYS A 50 -10.44 3.24 1.95
CA CYS A 50 -9.76 3.96 0.86
C CYS A 50 -9.92 3.31 -0.53
N GLY A 51 -10.14 1.99 -0.60
CA GLY A 51 -10.24 1.28 -1.89
C GLY A 51 -8.93 1.19 -2.70
N GLU A 52 -7.79 1.51 -2.09
CA GLU A 52 -6.48 1.55 -2.75
C GLU A 52 -5.37 0.79 -2.01
N GLY A 53 -5.73 0.08 -0.93
CA GLY A 53 -4.78 -0.71 -0.14
C GLY A 53 -3.86 0.11 0.78
N GLY A 54 -4.10 1.42 0.95
CA GLY A 54 -3.28 2.29 1.80
C GLY A 54 -3.71 2.38 3.27
N CYS A 55 -4.96 2.06 3.63
CA CYS A 55 -5.45 2.28 5.00
C CYS A 55 -5.47 1.05 5.91
N GLY A 56 -5.45 -0.16 5.36
CA GLY A 56 -5.50 -1.40 6.15
C GLY A 56 -6.83 -1.71 6.87
N ALA A 57 -7.91 -0.92 6.67
CA ALA A 57 -9.20 -1.18 7.33
C ALA A 57 -9.93 -2.45 6.82
N CYS A 58 -9.51 -2.96 5.66
CA CYS A 58 -10.08 -4.13 4.99
C CYS A 58 -9.19 -5.38 5.08
N VAL A 59 -8.19 -5.37 5.96
CA VAL A 59 -7.23 -6.49 6.08
C VAL A 59 -7.94 -7.76 6.52
N VAL A 60 -7.64 -8.85 5.83
CA VAL A 60 -8.08 -10.22 6.14
C VAL A 60 -6.87 -11.16 6.08
N LEU A 61 -6.97 -12.33 6.69
CA LEU A 61 -6.00 -13.41 6.50
C LEU A 61 -6.51 -14.34 5.40
N ILE A 62 -5.65 -14.67 4.44
CA ILE A 62 -5.91 -15.67 3.40
C ILE A 62 -4.98 -16.85 3.65
N SER A 63 -5.56 -18.04 3.70
CA SER A 63 -4.86 -19.30 3.87
C SER A 63 -5.01 -20.16 2.62
N LYS A 64 -3.90 -20.71 2.14
CA LYS A 64 -3.84 -21.64 1.01
C LYS A 64 -3.29 -22.98 1.46
N TYR A 65 -3.76 -24.05 0.85
CA TYR A 65 -3.34 -25.41 1.15
C TYR A 65 -2.63 -26.02 -0.06
N ASP A 66 -1.45 -26.58 0.16
CA ASP A 66 -0.71 -27.33 -0.85
C ASP A 66 -0.93 -28.84 -0.61
N PRO A 67 -1.66 -29.54 -1.51
CA PRO A 67 -1.91 -30.98 -1.36
C PRO A 67 -0.65 -31.83 -1.54
N ALA A 68 0.41 -31.32 -2.17
CA ALA A 68 1.65 -32.08 -2.38
C ALA A 68 2.51 -32.16 -1.12
N THR A 69 2.51 -31.10 -0.30
CA THR A 69 3.29 -31.03 0.95
C THR A 69 2.43 -31.23 2.21
N ASP A 70 1.11 -31.21 2.08
CA ASP A 70 0.14 -31.18 3.17
C ASP A 70 0.28 -29.94 4.09
N GLU A 71 0.82 -28.85 3.56
CA GLU A 71 1.08 -27.61 4.30
C GLU A 71 0.05 -26.50 4.04
N VAL A 72 -0.17 -25.65 5.05
CA VAL A 72 -0.99 -24.44 4.94
C VAL A 72 -0.08 -23.21 4.99
N THR A 73 -0.28 -22.30 4.04
CA THR A 73 0.40 -21.01 3.98
C THR A 73 -0.60 -19.87 4.17
N GLU A 74 -0.32 -19.01 5.14
CA GLU A 74 -1.16 -17.85 5.47
C GLU A 74 -0.44 -16.55 5.18
N PHE A 75 -1.20 -15.58 4.69
CA PHE A 75 -0.73 -14.22 4.49
C PHE A 75 -1.88 -13.23 4.63
N SER A 76 -1.59 -12.05 5.17
CA SER A 76 -2.56 -10.95 5.19
C SER A 76 -2.69 -10.30 3.81
N ALA A 77 -3.90 -9.86 3.48
CA ALA A 77 -4.21 -9.21 2.22
C ALA A 77 -5.21 -8.05 2.38
N SER A 78 -5.11 -7.05 1.50
CA SER A 78 -6.16 -6.04 1.30
C SER A 78 -7.33 -6.65 0.53
N SER A 79 -8.45 -6.91 1.22
CA SER A 79 -9.64 -7.47 0.56
C SER A 79 -10.26 -6.54 -0.49
N CYS A 80 -10.04 -5.22 -0.41
CA CYS A 80 -10.53 -4.27 -1.43
C CYS A 80 -9.78 -4.35 -2.77
N LEU A 81 -8.60 -4.99 -2.81
CA LEU A 81 -7.81 -5.18 -4.04
C LEU A 81 -7.77 -6.64 -4.49
N THR A 82 -8.14 -7.57 -3.62
CA THR A 82 -8.15 -9.01 -3.94
C THR A 82 -9.40 -9.34 -4.73
N LEU A 83 -9.27 -9.96 -5.90
CA LEU A 83 -10.41 -10.36 -6.75
C LEU A 83 -10.88 -11.76 -6.35
N VAL A 84 -12.20 -11.96 -6.26
CA VAL A 84 -12.77 -13.24 -5.80
C VAL A 84 -12.41 -14.40 -6.73
N GLY A 85 -12.30 -14.14 -8.04
CA GLY A 85 -11.87 -15.13 -9.02
C GLY A 85 -10.54 -15.82 -8.67
N SER A 86 -9.62 -15.11 -8.01
CA SER A 86 -8.31 -15.64 -7.61
C SER A 86 -8.30 -16.44 -6.29
N LEU A 87 -9.47 -16.67 -5.68
CA LEU A 87 -9.61 -17.27 -4.34
C LEU A 87 -10.24 -18.65 -4.34
N ASN A 88 -10.33 -19.31 -5.50
CA ASN A 88 -10.80 -20.68 -5.53
C ASN A 88 -9.93 -21.56 -4.62
N HIS A 89 -10.58 -22.39 -3.81
CA HIS A 89 -9.98 -23.28 -2.83
C HIS A 89 -9.12 -22.58 -1.74
N CYS A 90 -9.35 -21.28 -1.50
CA CYS A 90 -8.72 -20.55 -0.39
C CYS A 90 -9.65 -20.49 0.85
N SER A 91 -9.05 -20.27 2.01
CA SER A 91 -9.77 -19.94 3.26
C SER A 91 -9.52 -18.48 3.64
N VAL A 92 -10.58 -17.73 3.93
CA VAL A 92 -10.53 -16.33 4.34
C VAL A 92 -10.97 -16.23 5.80
N THR A 93 -10.11 -15.67 6.66
CA THR A 93 -10.43 -15.37 8.06
C THR A 93 -10.53 -13.85 8.25
N THR A 94 -11.64 -13.38 8.81
CA THR A 94 -11.90 -11.99 9.18
C THR A 94 -11.88 -11.82 10.69
N SER A 95 -12.06 -10.59 11.19
CA SER A 95 -12.06 -10.36 12.64
C SER A 95 -13.21 -11.11 13.34
N GLU A 96 -14.38 -11.24 12.71
CA GLU A 96 -15.47 -12.06 13.24
C GLU A 96 -15.11 -13.56 13.33
N GLY A 97 -14.18 -13.99 12.48
CA GLY A 97 -13.73 -15.38 12.39
C GLY A 97 -12.69 -15.76 13.44
N ILE A 98 -11.99 -14.79 14.05
CA ILE A 98 -11.08 -15.07 15.16
C ILE A 98 -11.79 -15.05 16.53
N GLY A 99 -12.92 -14.35 16.64
CA GLY A 99 -13.74 -14.26 17.85
C GLY A 99 -14.89 -13.25 17.70
N ASN A 100 -15.96 -13.43 18.47
CA ASN A 100 -17.20 -12.63 18.40
C ASN A 100 -18.05 -12.76 19.68
N THR A 101 -19.18 -12.05 19.75
CA THR A 101 -20.10 -12.10 20.92
C THR A 101 -20.66 -13.50 21.23
N ARG A 102 -20.80 -14.37 20.24
CA ARG A 102 -21.38 -15.72 20.38
C ARG A 102 -20.35 -16.73 20.86
N ASP A 103 -19.18 -16.73 20.26
CA ASP A 103 -18.14 -17.76 20.45
C ASP A 103 -17.08 -17.33 21.49
N GLY A 104 -17.10 -16.06 21.90
CA GLY A 104 -16.09 -15.44 22.75
C GLY A 104 -15.11 -14.61 21.92
N TYR A 105 -14.61 -13.52 22.50
CA TYR A 105 -13.65 -12.66 21.83
C TYR A 105 -12.24 -13.25 21.90
N HIS A 106 -11.49 -13.09 20.81
CA HIS A 106 -10.08 -13.46 20.75
C HIS A 106 -9.24 -12.55 21.67
N PRO A 107 -8.13 -13.02 22.25
CA PRO A 107 -7.21 -12.18 23.02
C PRO A 107 -6.75 -10.91 22.30
N VAL A 108 -6.57 -10.96 20.98
CA VAL A 108 -6.27 -9.74 20.16
C VAL A 108 -7.36 -8.69 20.30
N GLN A 109 -8.64 -9.09 20.22
CA GLN A 109 -9.78 -8.19 20.33
C GLN A 109 -9.91 -7.65 21.76
N GLN A 110 -9.77 -8.52 22.76
CA GLN A 110 -9.87 -8.17 24.18
C GLN A 110 -8.74 -7.24 24.62
N ARG A 111 -7.49 -7.51 24.20
CA ARG A 111 -6.34 -6.65 24.51
C ARG A 111 -6.46 -5.29 23.82
N LEU A 112 -6.86 -5.21 22.55
CA LEU A 112 -7.14 -3.91 21.91
C LEU A 112 -8.21 -3.11 22.66
N ALA A 113 -9.30 -3.75 23.10
CA ALA A 113 -10.32 -3.08 23.91
C ALA A 113 -9.76 -2.58 25.25
N GLY A 114 -9.08 -3.46 26.00
CA GLY A 114 -8.56 -3.15 27.34
C GLY A 114 -7.40 -2.15 27.37
N PHE A 115 -6.60 -2.04 26.30
CA PHE A 115 -5.58 -0.99 26.15
C PHE A 115 -6.15 0.34 25.62
N HIS A 116 -7.48 0.46 25.48
CA HIS A 116 -8.15 1.64 24.93
C HIS A 116 -7.71 1.97 23.49
N ALA A 117 -7.41 0.94 22.70
CA ALA A 117 -6.89 1.05 21.36
C ALA A 117 -7.98 1.25 20.28
N SER A 118 -9.23 1.44 20.69
CA SER A 118 -10.38 1.68 19.81
C SER A 118 -11.19 2.90 20.27
N GLN A 119 -11.36 3.88 19.38
CA GLN A 119 -12.24 5.04 19.57
C GLN A 119 -13.44 4.97 18.62
N CYS A 120 -13.32 5.53 17.40
CA CYS A 120 -14.39 5.44 16.40
C CYS A 120 -14.68 3.99 15.98
N GLY A 121 -13.68 3.11 16.05
CA GLY A 121 -13.76 1.67 15.80
C GLY A 121 -13.59 1.20 14.35
N PHE A 122 -13.61 2.12 13.38
CA PHE A 122 -13.67 1.75 11.96
C PHE A 122 -12.41 1.03 11.45
N CYS A 123 -11.23 1.39 11.97
CA CYS A 123 -9.97 0.72 11.63
C CYS A 123 -9.69 -0.54 12.47
N THR A 124 -10.41 -0.73 13.58
CA THR A 124 -10.08 -1.73 14.61
C THR A 124 -10.11 -3.17 14.09
N PRO A 125 -11.08 -3.61 13.26
CA PRO A 125 -11.06 -4.96 12.69
C PRO A 125 -9.80 -5.23 11.84
N GLY A 126 -9.38 -4.25 11.04
CA GLY A 126 -8.15 -4.34 10.25
C GLY A 126 -6.89 -4.41 11.11
N MET A 127 -6.85 -3.68 12.23
CA MET A 127 -5.76 -3.77 13.22
C MET A 127 -5.72 -5.16 13.84
N CYS A 128 -6.87 -5.71 14.26
CA CYS A 128 -6.97 -7.07 14.79
C CYS A 128 -6.38 -8.10 13.81
N MET A 129 -6.74 -8.00 12.54
CA MET A 129 -6.27 -8.96 11.53
C MET A 129 -4.78 -8.81 11.19
N SER A 130 -4.23 -7.59 11.22
CA SER A 130 -2.78 -7.39 11.08
C SER A 130 -2.00 -8.00 12.24
N ILE A 131 -2.45 -7.78 13.48
CA ILE A 131 -1.84 -8.36 14.69
C ILE A 131 -1.95 -9.89 14.63
N PHE A 132 -3.15 -10.41 14.37
CA PHE A 132 -3.38 -11.85 14.25
C PHE A 132 -2.50 -12.49 13.18
N SER A 133 -2.37 -11.86 12.00
CA SER A 133 -1.47 -12.35 10.95
C SER A 133 0.00 -12.38 11.38
N ALA A 134 0.45 -11.41 12.18
CA ALA A 134 1.81 -11.40 12.70
C ALA A 134 2.03 -12.52 13.74
N LEU A 135 1.06 -12.76 14.62
CA LEU A 135 1.08 -13.86 15.58
C LEU A 135 1.12 -15.23 14.89
N VAL A 136 0.24 -15.44 13.89
CA VAL A 136 0.22 -16.67 13.09
C VAL A 136 1.57 -16.91 12.40
N LYS A 137 2.20 -15.86 11.86
CA LYS A 137 3.51 -15.97 11.22
C LYS A 137 4.61 -16.29 12.23
N ALA A 138 4.66 -15.58 13.35
CA ALA A 138 5.71 -15.72 14.36
C ALA A 138 5.66 -17.08 15.06
N ASP A 139 4.45 -17.61 15.30
CA ASP A 139 4.29 -18.86 16.05
C ASP A 139 4.34 -20.12 15.18
N LYS A 140 4.61 -20.00 13.87
CA LYS A 140 4.84 -21.18 13.04
C LYS A 140 5.97 -22.04 13.63
N PRO A 141 5.91 -23.38 13.48
CA PRO A 141 7.02 -24.25 13.83
C PRO A 141 8.25 -23.85 12.99
N GLY A 142 9.23 -23.21 13.63
CA GLY A 142 10.48 -22.77 13.00
C GLY A 142 11.54 -23.88 12.94
N ALA A 143 12.72 -23.54 12.42
CA ALA A 143 13.88 -24.42 12.42
C ALA A 143 14.18 -24.93 13.84
N ALA A 144 14.49 -26.21 13.97
CA ALA A 144 14.74 -26.87 15.25
C ALA A 144 15.78 -26.10 16.10
N GLY A 145 15.37 -25.55 17.25
CA GLY A 145 16.29 -24.93 18.22
C GLY A 145 15.82 -23.64 18.91
N GLU A 146 14.73 -23.00 18.45
CA GLU A 146 14.21 -21.79 19.12
C GLU A 146 13.49 -22.13 20.44
N PRO A 147 13.72 -21.38 21.53
CA PRO A 147 12.98 -21.56 22.79
C PRO A 147 11.48 -21.31 22.59
N ALA A 148 10.65 -22.11 23.28
CA ALA A 148 9.23 -21.80 23.36
C ALA A 148 9.01 -20.45 24.08
N PRO A 149 8.06 -19.60 23.64
CA PRO A 149 7.75 -18.36 24.34
C PRO A 149 7.14 -18.68 25.71
N PRO A 150 7.24 -17.78 26.70
CA PRO A 150 6.55 -17.94 27.98
C PRO A 150 5.01 -18.02 27.77
N PRO A 151 4.27 -18.70 28.67
CA PRO A 151 2.81 -18.79 28.57
C PRO A 151 2.15 -17.40 28.47
N GLY A 152 1.19 -17.25 27.56
CA GLY A 152 0.49 -15.99 27.30
C GLY A 152 1.17 -15.04 26.31
N PHE A 153 2.35 -15.40 25.79
CA PHE A 153 3.11 -14.66 24.78
C PHE A 153 3.30 -15.47 23.48
N SER A 154 3.55 -14.76 22.39
CA SER A 154 3.99 -15.28 21.09
C SER A 154 5.50 -15.18 20.95
N LYS A 155 6.11 -15.89 19.99
CA LYS A 155 7.51 -15.69 19.59
C LYS A 155 7.81 -14.32 18.98
N LEU A 156 6.77 -13.53 18.72
CA LEU A 156 6.86 -12.16 18.19
C LEU A 156 7.75 -11.28 19.09
N THR A 157 8.61 -10.47 18.50
CA THR A 157 9.35 -9.42 19.21
C THR A 157 8.59 -8.11 19.27
N SER A 158 8.95 -7.22 20.19
CA SER A 158 8.30 -5.91 20.35
C SER A 158 8.46 -5.03 19.09
N CYS A 159 9.58 -5.16 18.38
CA CYS A 159 9.81 -4.49 17.09
C CYS A 159 8.88 -5.04 16.00
N GLU A 160 8.76 -6.36 15.88
CA GLU A 160 7.84 -6.98 14.92
C GLU A 160 6.37 -6.64 15.24
N ALA A 161 6.02 -6.55 16.53
CA ALA A 161 4.69 -6.13 16.98
C ALA A 161 4.35 -4.69 16.55
N GLU A 162 5.30 -3.76 16.63
CA GLU A 162 5.14 -2.40 16.08
C GLU A 162 4.98 -2.42 14.55
N HIS A 163 5.83 -3.17 13.87
CA HIS A 163 5.82 -3.28 12.41
C HIS A 163 4.52 -3.92 11.89
N ALA A 164 3.90 -4.83 12.64
CA ALA A 164 2.67 -5.51 12.26
C ALA A 164 1.52 -4.53 11.93
N VAL A 165 1.42 -3.40 12.65
CA VAL A 165 0.36 -2.39 12.46
C VAL A 165 0.82 -1.14 11.70
N SER A 166 2.10 -1.06 11.31
CA SER A 166 2.67 0.09 10.58
C SER A 166 1.96 0.39 9.25
N GLY A 167 1.35 -0.63 8.63
CA GLY A 167 0.58 -0.49 7.40
C GLY A 167 -0.88 -0.04 7.60
N ASN A 168 -1.40 -0.04 8.82
CA ASN A 168 -2.79 0.28 9.11
C ASN A 168 -2.91 1.76 9.52
N LEU A 169 -3.93 2.46 9.03
CA LEU A 169 -4.17 3.85 9.37
C LEU A 169 -5.26 4.01 10.43
N CYS A 170 -4.97 4.82 11.45
CA CYS A 170 -5.92 5.28 12.46
C CYS A 170 -5.89 6.80 12.56
N ARG A 171 -7.07 7.44 12.55
CA ARG A 171 -7.19 8.90 12.69
C ARG A 171 -7.51 9.37 14.11
N CYS A 172 -7.89 8.46 15.00
CA CYS A 172 -8.45 8.81 16.31
C CYS A 172 -7.46 8.59 17.47
N THR A 173 -6.75 7.46 17.50
CA THR A 173 -6.03 7.01 18.71
C THR A 173 -4.62 7.56 18.86
N GLY A 174 -4.04 8.11 17.80
CA GLY A 174 -2.61 8.47 17.78
C GLY A 174 -1.66 7.26 17.89
N TYR A 175 -2.14 6.05 17.60
CA TYR A 175 -1.41 4.76 17.59
C TYR A 175 -0.84 4.25 18.91
N ARG A 176 -0.45 5.11 19.85
CA ARG A 176 0.15 4.72 21.13
C ARG A 176 -0.57 3.53 21.81
N PRO A 177 -1.89 3.55 22.08
CA PRO A 177 -2.56 2.41 22.72
C PRO A 177 -2.65 1.15 21.83
N ILE A 178 -2.63 1.30 20.50
CA ILE A 178 -2.62 0.17 19.56
C ILE A 178 -1.28 -0.54 19.65
N VAL A 179 -0.18 0.21 19.61
CA VAL A 179 1.18 -0.32 19.74
C VAL A 179 1.36 -1.02 21.08
N ASP A 180 0.88 -0.43 22.19
CA ASP A 180 0.92 -1.07 23.51
C ASP A 180 0.18 -2.43 23.51
N ALA A 181 -1.00 -2.48 22.89
CA ALA A 181 -1.76 -3.72 22.76
C ALA A 181 -1.02 -4.78 21.93
N CYS A 182 -0.35 -4.38 20.84
CA CYS A 182 0.46 -5.28 20.02
C CYS A 182 1.64 -5.85 20.80
N LYS A 183 2.40 -4.97 21.47
CA LYS A 183 3.56 -5.35 22.28
C LYS A 183 3.21 -6.29 23.43
N SER A 184 1.99 -6.23 23.95
CA SER A 184 1.56 -7.15 25.02
C SER A 184 1.67 -8.64 24.64
N PHE A 185 1.73 -8.97 23.35
CA PHE A 185 1.94 -10.35 22.87
C PHE A 185 3.41 -10.73 22.70
N ALA A 186 4.34 -9.78 22.72
CA ALA A 186 5.74 -10.02 22.39
C ALA A 186 6.50 -10.67 23.55
N ALA A 187 7.38 -11.63 23.25
CA ALA A 187 8.13 -12.37 24.28
C ALA A 187 9.20 -11.53 25.00
N ASP A 188 9.63 -10.41 24.41
CA ASP A 188 10.68 -9.52 24.93
C ASP A 188 10.13 -8.23 25.58
N VAL A 189 8.81 -8.11 25.72
CA VAL A 189 8.18 -6.92 26.28
C VAL A 189 8.34 -6.83 27.80
N ASP A 190 8.62 -5.64 28.30
CA ASP A 190 8.36 -5.31 29.70
C ASP A 190 6.91 -4.80 29.83
N LEU A 191 6.04 -5.56 30.52
CA LEU A 191 4.64 -5.18 30.69
C LEU A 191 4.47 -3.86 31.46
N GLU A 192 5.44 -3.46 32.30
CA GLU A 192 5.41 -2.18 33.03
C GLU A 192 5.63 -0.97 32.10
N ASP A 193 6.28 -1.18 30.95
CA ASP A 193 6.48 -0.16 29.92
C ASP A 193 5.18 0.17 29.16
N LEU A 194 4.19 -0.74 29.17
CA LEU A 194 2.93 -0.53 28.46
C LEU A 194 2.08 0.58 29.12
N GLY A 195 1.37 1.34 28.29
CA GLY A 195 0.59 2.51 28.72
C GLY A 195 -0.70 2.19 29.48
N LEU A 196 -1.59 3.18 29.58
CA LEU A 196 -2.89 3.05 30.24
C LEU A 196 -3.69 1.87 29.69
N ASN A 197 -4.23 1.05 30.59
CA ASN A 197 -5.07 -0.10 30.27
C ASN A 197 -6.03 -0.44 31.42
N SER A 198 -6.94 -1.38 31.15
CA SER A 198 -7.95 -1.85 32.11
C SER A 198 -7.56 -3.12 32.89
N PHE A 199 -6.38 -3.71 32.63
CA PHE A 199 -5.97 -4.99 33.21
C PHE A 199 -5.23 -4.82 34.55
N TRP A 200 -4.52 -3.70 34.74
CA TRP A 200 -3.88 -3.34 36.00
C TRP A 200 -3.82 -1.82 36.19
N LYS A 201 -3.74 -1.38 37.46
CA LYS A 201 -3.55 0.04 37.78
C LYS A 201 -2.06 0.40 37.77
N LYS A 202 -1.63 1.14 36.75
CA LYS A 202 -0.23 1.59 36.61
C LYS A 202 0.24 2.35 37.87
N GLY A 203 1.39 1.95 38.42
CA GLY A 203 1.99 2.56 39.61
C GLY A 203 1.39 2.12 40.95
N THR A 204 0.36 1.26 40.96
CA THR A 204 -0.21 0.67 42.20
C THR A 204 -0.16 -0.85 42.17
N ASP A 205 -0.57 -1.45 41.05
CA ASP A 205 -0.56 -2.90 40.85
C ASP A 205 0.63 -3.29 39.97
N ARG A 206 1.26 -4.42 40.30
CA ARG A 206 2.25 -5.05 39.40
C ARG A 206 1.58 -5.51 38.10
N ALA A 207 2.19 -5.19 36.96
CA ALA A 207 1.82 -5.74 35.67
C ALA A 207 2.14 -7.24 35.65
N ASP A 208 1.17 -8.04 35.23
CA ASP A 208 1.26 -9.50 35.28
C ASP A 208 0.55 -10.11 34.08
N VAL A 209 1.19 -11.11 33.45
CA VAL A 209 0.63 -11.77 32.27
C VAL A 209 -0.68 -12.51 32.57
N GLY A 210 -0.87 -13.01 33.80
CA GLY A 210 -2.11 -13.66 34.22
C GLY A 210 -3.30 -12.72 34.34
N LYS A 211 -3.09 -11.39 34.28
CA LYS A 211 -4.17 -10.39 34.19
C LYS A 211 -4.56 -10.07 32.75
N LEU A 212 -3.74 -10.46 31.77
CA LEU A 212 -4.08 -10.33 30.36
C LEU A 212 -4.96 -11.51 29.94
N PRO A 213 -5.82 -11.33 28.92
CA PRO A 213 -6.49 -12.44 28.27
C PRO A 213 -5.47 -13.45 27.74
N GLU A 214 -5.64 -14.72 28.12
CA GLU A 214 -4.72 -15.82 27.80
C GLU A 214 -4.63 -16.05 26.30
N TYR A 215 -3.41 -16.03 25.77
CA TYR A 215 -3.13 -16.29 24.36
C TYR A 215 -2.52 -17.69 24.20
N THR A 216 -3.09 -18.47 23.29
CA THR A 216 -2.57 -19.78 22.90
C THR A 216 -2.45 -19.84 21.39
N SER A 217 -1.26 -20.18 20.90
CA SER A 217 -1.02 -20.36 19.47
C SER A 217 -1.87 -21.50 18.89
N GLY A 218 -2.35 -21.32 17.65
CA GLY A 218 -3.11 -22.35 16.93
C GLY A 218 -4.56 -22.55 17.40
N ALA A 219 -5.07 -21.74 18.33
CA ALA A 219 -6.46 -21.87 18.82
C ALA A 219 -7.52 -21.59 17.74
N VAL A 220 -7.19 -20.78 16.73
CA VAL A 220 -8.07 -20.48 15.59
C VAL A 220 -7.66 -21.33 14.39
N CYS A 221 -8.58 -22.13 13.87
CA CYS A 221 -8.38 -22.89 12.64
C CYS A 221 -8.37 -21.94 11.43
N THR A 222 -7.21 -21.80 10.78
CA THR A 222 -7.03 -20.93 9.61
C THR A 222 -7.45 -21.59 8.29
N PHE A 223 -7.54 -22.93 8.27
CA PHE A 223 -7.89 -23.71 7.08
C PHE A 223 -8.73 -24.94 7.45
N PRO A 224 -10.01 -25.03 7.02
CA PRO A 224 -10.90 -26.09 7.47
C PRO A 224 -10.67 -27.42 6.75
N GLU A 225 -10.87 -28.53 7.47
CA GLU A 225 -10.64 -29.90 6.95
C GLU A 225 -11.55 -30.30 5.78
N PHE A 226 -12.78 -29.77 5.72
CA PHE A 226 -13.65 -30.03 4.56
C PHE A 226 -13.02 -29.51 3.27
N LEU A 227 -12.35 -28.35 3.32
CA LEU A 227 -11.75 -27.74 2.15
C LEU A 227 -10.48 -28.49 1.73
N LYS A 228 -9.70 -29.02 2.68
CA LYS A 228 -8.58 -29.94 2.36
C LYS A 228 -9.07 -31.17 1.63
N SER A 229 -10.18 -31.75 2.11
CA SER A 229 -10.79 -32.94 1.51
C SER A 229 -11.31 -32.67 0.10
N GLU A 230 -11.97 -31.53 -0.13
CA GLU A 230 -12.42 -31.09 -1.47
C GLU A 230 -11.24 -30.90 -2.44
N ILE A 231 -10.14 -30.27 -1.98
CA ILE A 231 -8.93 -30.07 -2.79
C ILE A 231 -8.30 -31.41 -3.17
N LYS A 232 -8.07 -32.30 -2.20
CA LYS A 232 -7.47 -33.63 -2.46
C LYS A 232 -8.31 -34.42 -3.48
N ALA A 233 -9.63 -34.45 -3.30
CA ALA A 233 -10.55 -35.11 -4.24
C ALA A 233 -10.50 -34.49 -5.65
N SER A 234 -10.34 -33.17 -5.77
CA SER A 234 -10.24 -32.50 -7.08
C SER A 234 -8.94 -32.86 -7.83
N VAL A 235 -7.82 -32.99 -7.11
CA VAL A 235 -6.53 -33.40 -7.70
C VAL A 235 -6.60 -34.86 -8.19
N ASP A 236 -7.21 -35.75 -7.41
CA ASP A 236 -7.39 -37.16 -7.78
C ASP A 236 -8.29 -37.35 -9.02
N GLN A 237 -9.22 -36.42 -9.25
CA GLN A 237 -10.08 -36.43 -10.45
C GLN A 237 -9.39 -35.83 -11.68
N GLN A 238 -8.53 -34.82 -11.51
CA GLN A 238 -7.78 -34.21 -12.61
C GLN A 238 -6.68 -35.13 -13.18
N THR A 239 -6.14 -36.07 -12.38
CA THR A 239 -5.18 -37.07 -12.88
C THR A 239 -5.80 -38.12 -13.82
N ASN A 240 -7.13 -38.21 -13.88
CA ASN A 240 -7.87 -39.21 -14.67
C ASN A 240 -8.56 -38.65 -15.93
N ASN A 241 -8.50 -37.35 -16.21
CA ASN A 241 -9.13 -36.72 -17.38
C ASN A 241 -8.19 -35.75 -18.12
N VAL A 242 -8.31 -35.73 -19.46
CA VAL A 242 -7.62 -34.80 -20.38
C VAL A 242 -7.95 -33.35 -19.99
N PRO A 243 -7.01 -32.37 -20.13
CA PRO A 243 -7.24 -30.99 -19.69
C PRO A 243 -8.44 -30.40 -20.41
N ALA A 244 -9.49 -30.06 -19.66
CA ALA A 244 -10.60 -29.26 -20.19
C ALA A 244 -10.07 -27.84 -20.44
N ALA A 245 -9.56 -27.64 -21.65
CA ALA A 245 -9.23 -26.34 -22.17
C ALA A 245 -10.51 -25.48 -22.29
N ILE A 246 -10.46 -24.29 -21.68
CA ILE A 246 -11.11 -23.08 -22.18
C ILE A 246 -12.65 -23.10 -22.18
N ALA A 247 -13.27 -23.01 -21.01
CA ALA A 247 -14.59 -22.37 -20.88
C ALA A 247 -14.88 -22.04 -19.42
N SER A 248 -14.45 -20.87 -18.94
CA SER A 248 -15.19 -20.23 -17.85
C SER A 248 -16.32 -19.44 -18.48
N GLU A 249 -17.58 -19.84 -18.28
CA GLU A 249 -18.73 -19.01 -18.67
C GLU A 249 -18.74 -17.68 -17.90
N ASP A 250 -18.03 -17.60 -16.77
CA ASP A 250 -18.02 -16.47 -15.86
C ASP A 250 -17.03 -15.35 -16.21
N GLY A 251 -16.19 -15.50 -17.25
CA GLY A 251 -15.24 -14.45 -17.68
C GLY A 251 -13.89 -14.41 -16.94
N TRP A 252 -13.49 -15.49 -16.27
CA TRP A 252 -12.22 -15.61 -15.55
C TRP A 252 -11.42 -16.87 -15.95
N TYR A 253 -10.24 -16.69 -16.52
CA TYR A 253 -9.45 -17.75 -17.16
C TYR A 253 -8.16 -18.04 -16.37
N HIS A 254 -7.80 -19.32 -16.22
CA HIS A 254 -6.62 -19.80 -15.48
C HIS A 254 -5.71 -20.65 -16.37
N PRO A 255 -4.87 -20.05 -17.24
CA PRO A 255 -3.88 -20.81 -17.98
C PRO A 255 -2.89 -21.50 -17.04
N ARG A 256 -2.57 -22.77 -17.33
CA ARG A 256 -1.60 -23.59 -16.58
C ARG A 256 -0.21 -23.60 -17.21
N SER A 257 -0.08 -23.04 -18.42
CA SER A 257 1.18 -22.90 -19.13
C SER A 257 1.19 -21.64 -20.00
N ILE A 258 2.39 -21.21 -20.40
CA ILE A 258 2.58 -20.12 -21.36
C ILE A 258 1.92 -20.44 -22.71
N GLN A 259 1.93 -21.71 -23.13
CA GLN A 259 1.29 -22.15 -24.37
C GLN A 259 -0.23 -21.95 -24.31
N GLU A 260 -0.88 -22.34 -23.21
CA GLU A 260 -2.31 -22.13 -23.02
C GLU A 260 -2.67 -20.64 -23.03
N LEU A 261 -1.85 -19.80 -22.39
CA LEU A 261 -2.04 -18.36 -22.40
C LEU A 261 -2.02 -17.77 -23.82
N HIS A 262 -1.08 -18.19 -24.67
CA HIS A 262 -1.05 -17.76 -26.07
C HIS A 262 -2.25 -18.29 -26.87
N CYS A 263 -2.66 -19.55 -26.64
CA CYS A 263 -3.86 -20.11 -27.26
C CYS A 263 -5.13 -19.31 -26.92
N LEU A 264 -5.23 -18.75 -25.70
CA LEU A 264 -6.33 -17.84 -25.36
C LEU A 264 -6.32 -16.62 -26.29
N PHE A 265 -5.19 -15.92 -26.42
CA PHE A 265 -5.11 -14.74 -27.28
C PHE A 265 -5.31 -15.00 -28.79
N ASP A 266 -5.05 -16.22 -29.26
CA ASP A 266 -5.22 -16.60 -30.66
C ASP A 266 -6.63 -17.12 -30.99
N SER A 267 -7.45 -17.40 -29.96
CA SER A 267 -8.82 -17.93 -30.12
C SER A 267 -9.84 -16.94 -30.71
N ASN A 268 -9.46 -15.71 -31.04
CA ASN A 268 -10.34 -14.57 -31.40
C ASN A 268 -11.40 -14.21 -30.34
N TRP A 269 -11.38 -14.85 -29.16
CA TRP A 269 -12.28 -14.51 -28.07
C TRP A 269 -11.81 -13.28 -27.30
N PHE A 270 -10.56 -12.87 -27.46
CA PHE A 270 -9.92 -11.83 -26.67
C PHE A 270 -9.50 -10.70 -27.61
N ASP A 271 -10.19 -9.56 -27.56
CA ASP A 271 -9.62 -8.32 -28.07
C ASP A 271 -8.68 -7.75 -26.99
N GLY A 272 -7.62 -7.03 -27.38
CA GLY A 272 -6.61 -6.55 -26.41
C GLY A 272 -7.14 -5.51 -25.40
N ASN A 273 -8.34 -4.97 -25.61
CA ASN A 273 -8.90 -3.87 -24.82
C ASN A 273 -9.98 -4.31 -23.81
N SER A 274 -10.52 -5.53 -23.94
CA SER A 274 -11.57 -6.08 -23.05
C SER A 274 -11.03 -7.02 -21.97
N VAL A 275 -9.71 -7.21 -21.91
CA VAL A 275 -9.05 -8.26 -21.12
C VAL A 275 -8.08 -7.67 -20.11
N LYS A 276 -8.14 -8.16 -18.87
CA LYS A 276 -7.19 -7.84 -17.83
C LYS A 276 -6.34 -9.06 -17.47
N ILE A 277 -5.03 -8.97 -17.69
CA ILE A 277 -4.07 -9.93 -17.15
C ILE A 277 -3.83 -9.59 -15.68
N VAL A 278 -3.98 -10.58 -14.81
CA VAL A 278 -3.81 -10.42 -13.36
C VAL A 278 -2.88 -11.51 -12.84
N ALA A 279 -1.76 -11.13 -12.23
CA ALA A 279 -1.10 -11.97 -11.22
C ALA A 279 -1.57 -11.53 -9.82
N SER A 280 -1.80 -10.25 -9.68
CA SER A 280 -2.44 -9.60 -8.55
C SER A 280 -3.24 -8.42 -9.11
N ASN A 281 -3.92 -7.69 -8.24
CA ASN A 281 -4.70 -6.51 -8.64
C ASN A 281 -4.36 -5.29 -7.76
N THR A 282 -3.19 -5.31 -7.11
CA THR A 282 -2.75 -4.19 -6.25
C THR A 282 -2.45 -2.90 -7.02
N GLY A 283 -2.03 -2.99 -8.28
CA GLY A 283 -1.81 -1.82 -9.14
C GLY A 283 -3.07 -0.98 -9.36
N ALA A 284 -4.23 -1.65 -9.41
CA ALA A 284 -5.55 -1.00 -9.51
C ALA A 284 -5.92 -0.19 -8.26
N GLY A 285 -5.15 -0.30 -7.17
CA GLY A 285 -5.31 0.55 -6.01
C GLY A 285 -5.00 2.01 -6.33
N VAL A 286 -3.87 2.27 -6.97
CA VAL A 286 -3.40 3.64 -7.29
C VAL A 286 -3.75 4.00 -8.74
N TYR A 287 -3.48 3.10 -9.67
CA TYR A 287 -3.75 3.29 -11.10
C TYR A 287 -5.11 2.65 -11.42
N LYS A 288 -6.18 3.40 -11.16
CA LYS A 288 -7.55 2.91 -11.34
C LYS A 288 -7.79 2.47 -12.78
N ASP A 289 -8.51 1.37 -12.93
CA ASP A 289 -9.00 0.92 -14.23
C ASP A 289 -9.86 2.03 -14.88
N GLN A 290 -9.61 2.29 -16.15
CA GLN A 290 -10.33 3.34 -16.89
C GLN A 290 -11.76 2.90 -17.21
N ASP A 291 -11.99 1.62 -17.51
CA ASP A 291 -13.31 1.05 -17.80
C ASP A 291 -13.40 -0.39 -17.27
N LEU A 292 -14.57 -1.00 -17.40
CA LEU A 292 -14.81 -2.41 -17.06
C LEU A 292 -14.04 -3.33 -18.03
N TYR A 293 -13.60 -4.48 -17.51
CA TYR A 293 -13.08 -5.57 -18.32
C TYR A 293 -14.09 -6.71 -18.30
N GLU A 294 -14.35 -7.31 -19.47
CA GLU A 294 -15.26 -8.46 -19.56
C GLU A 294 -14.55 -9.76 -19.20
N LYS A 295 -13.23 -9.80 -19.36
CA LYS A 295 -12.43 -11.01 -19.21
C LYS A 295 -11.18 -10.77 -18.38
N TYR A 296 -10.89 -11.72 -17.50
CA TYR A 296 -9.71 -11.71 -16.64
C TYR A 296 -8.89 -12.96 -16.89
N ILE A 297 -7.57 -12.81 -16.99
CA ILE A 297 -6.64 -13.94 -17.14
C ILE A 297 -5.72 -13.96 -15.92
N ASP A 298 -5.90 -14.96 -15.05
CA ASP A 298 -5.06 -15.16 -13.88
C ASP A 298 -3.83 -16.01 -14.23
N ILE A 299 -2.66 -15.38 -14.23
CA ILE A 299 -1.40 -16.01 -14.63
C ILE A 299 -0.64 -16.64 -13.45
N LYS A 300 -1.15 -16.59 -12.21
CA LYS A 300 -0.49 -17.21 -11.05
C LYS A 300 -0.36 -18.73 -11.16
N GLY A 301 -1.23 -19.37 -11.94
CA GLY A 301 -1.22 -20.82 -12.15
C GLY A 301 -0.06 -21.32 -13.02
N ILE A 302 0.68 -20.43 -13.68
CA ILE A 302 1.79 -20.77 -14.57
C ILE A 302 3.06 -20.98 -13.73
N PRO A 303 3.60 -22.22 -13.63
CA PRO A 303 4.72 -22.52 -12.73
C PRO A 303 5.98 -21.71 -13.02
N GLU A 304 6.28 -21.47 -14.30
CA GLU A 304 7.47 -20.73 -14.75
C GLU A 304 7.51 -19.30 -14.19
N LEU A 305 6.34 -18.70 -13.92
CA LEU A 305 6.25 -17.34 -13.36
C LEU A 305 6.49 -17.29 -11.85
N SER A 306 6.56 -18.43 -11.17
CA SER A 306 6.75 -18.51 -9.71
C SER A 306 8.11 -19.08 -9.30
N VAL A 307 9.02 -19.30 -10.26
CA VAL A 307 10.36 -19.86 -10.04
C VAL A 307 11.20 -18.92 -9.15
N ILE A 308 11.97 -19.50 -8.24
CA ILE A 308 13.05 -18.82 -7.52
C ILE A 308 14.27 -19.73 -7.66
N ASP A 309 15.27 -19.29 -8.42
CA ASP A 309 16.53 -20.03 -8.60
C ASP A 309 17.71 -19.22 -8.03
N ARG A 310 18.57 -19.89 -7.26
CA ARG A 310 19.77 -19.31 -6.67
C ARG A 310 20.98 -20.00 -7.26
N SER A 311 21.82 -19.23 -7.94
CA SER A 311 23.07 -19.70 -8.51
C SER A 311 24.25 -18.90 -7.95
N SER A 312 25.48 -19.35 -8.23
CA SER A 312 26.69 -18.56 -7.92
C SER A 312 26.78 -17.24 -8.71
N LYS A 313 25.95 -17.05 -9.74
CA LYS A 313 25.92 -15.82 -10.55
C LYS A 313 24.93 -14.79 -10.02
N GLY A 314 23.96 -15.20 -9.21
CA GLY A 314 22.83 -14.36 -8.81
C GLY A 314 21.55 -15.14 -8.55
N VAL A 315 20.46 -14.39 -8.42
CA VAL A 315 19.12 -14.90 -8.10
C VAL A 315 18.16 -14.60 -9.26
N GLU A 316 17.49 -15.62 -9.77
CA GLU A 316 16.38 -15.48 -10.71
C GLU A 316 15.04 -15.56 -9.96
N ILE A 317 14.16 -14.59 -10.22
CA ILE A 317 12.84 -14.47 -9.59
C ILE A 317 11.77 -14.39 -10.67
N GLY A 318 10.82 -15.30 -10.65
CA GLY A 318 9.66 -15.31 -11.53
C GLY A 318 8.75 -14.11 -11.33
N ALA A 319 8.07 -13.67 -12.39
CA ALA A 319 7.28 -12.44 -12.40
C ALA A 319 6.06 -12.46 -11.45
N ALA A 320 5.53 -13.63 -11.11
CA ALA A 320 4.40 -13.82 -10.19
C ALA A 320 4.84 -13.94 -8.72
N VAL A 321 6.15 -14.00 -8.42
CA VAL A 321 6.66 -14.00 -7.05
C VAL A 321 6.27 -12.71 -6.33
N SER A 322 5.72 -12.86 -5.11
CA SER A 322 5.30 -11.71 -4.31
C SER A 322 6.49 -10.88 -3.84
N ILE A 323 6.28 -9.57 -3.63
CA ILE A 323 7.33 -8.68 -3.11
C ILE A 323 7.79 -9.17 -1.72
N SER A 324 6.87 -9.63 -0.87
CA SER A 324 7.23 -10.20 0.44
C SER A 324 8.15 -11.42 0.29
N LYS A 325 7.90 -12.30 -0.68
CA LYS A 325 8.76 -13.47 -0.90
C LYS A 325 10.13 -13.07 -1.47
N ALA A 326 10.17 -12.07 -2.36
CA ALA A 326 11.43 -11.53 -2.86
C ALA A 326 12.27 -10.92 -1.72
N ILE A 327 11.66 -10.20 -0.76
CA ILE A 327 12.35 -9.68 0.43
C ILE A 327 12.98 -10.83 1.22
N GLU A 328 12.24 -11.91 1.50
CA GLU A 328 12.77 -13.08 2.21
C GLU A 328 13.96 -13.68 1.44
N VAL A 329 13.85 -13.82 0.12
CA VAL A 329 14.91 -14.39 -0.71
C VAL A 329 16.21 -13.58 -0.65
N PHE A 330 16.11 -12.26 -0.70
CA PHE A 330 17.27 -11.37 -0.67
C PHE A 330 17.84 -11.13 0.73
N SER A 331 17.06 -11.36 1.80
CA SER A 331 17.49 -11.04 3.18
C SER A 331 18.67 -11.89 3.66
N ASP A 332 18.82 -13.11 3.14
CA ASP A 332 19.92 -14.04 3.50
C ASP A 332 21.12 -13.93 2.54
N GLY A 333 21.17 -12.87 1.73
CA GLY A 333 22.14 -12.73 0.64
C GLY A 333 23.38 -11.88 0.93
N THR A 334 24.11 -11.56 -0.14
CA THR A 334 25.26 -10.63 -0.12
C THR A 334 24.85 -9.23 0.33
N PRO A 335 25.80 -8.32 0.66
CA PRO A 335 25.47 -6.97 1.09
C PRO A 335 24.51 -6.23 0.14
N VAL A 336 24.66 -6.44 -1.17
CA VAL A 336 23.75 -5.89 -2.19
C VAL A 336 22.34 -6.44 -2.01
N PHE A 337 22.17 -7.76 -1.95
CA PHE A 337 20.85 -8.38 -1.73
C PHE A 337 20.19 -7.91 -0.44
N ARG A 338 20.94 -7.82 0.68
CA ARG A 338 20.39 -7.30 1.94
C ARG A 338 19.90 -5.85 1.84
N LYS A 339 20.62 -4.99 1.10
CA LYS A 339 20.19 -3.62 0.82
C LYS A 339 18.95 -3.57 -0.07
N ILE A 340 18.86 -4.44 -1.09
CA ILE A 340 17.65 -4.61 -1.91
C ILE A 340 16.46 -5.00 -1.01
N ALA A 341 16.60 -6.02 -0.17
CA ALA A 341 15.57 -6.46 0.76
C ALA A 341 15.12 -5.32 1.70
N GLY A 342 16.08 -4.58 2.26
CA GLY A 342 15.84 -3.43 3.13
C GLY A 342 15.15 -2.25 2.44
N HIS A 343 15.32 -2.08 1.11
CA HIS A 343 14.60 -1.07 0.36
C HIS A 343 13.18 -1.53 -0.02
N LEU A 344 13.04 -2.78 -0.48
CA LEU A 344 11.75 -3.38 -0.83
C LEU A 344 10.79 -3.45 0.39
N SER A 345 11.32 -3.60 1.62
CA SER A 345 10.50 -3.58 2.84
C SER A 345 9.80 -2.24 3.10
N LYS A 346 10.29 -1.16 2.48
CA LYS A 346 9.69 0.20 2.52
C LYS A 346 8.61 0.40 1.44
N VAL A 347 8.43 -0.55 0.53
CA VAL A 347 7.44 -0.47 -0.55
C VAL A 347 6.07 -0.91 -0.03
N ALA A 348 5.08 -0.01 -0.06
CA ALA A 348 3.70 -0.26 0.39
C ALA A 348 3.64 -0.85 1.83
N SER A 349 2.51 -1.47 2.19
CA SER A 349 2.31 -2.15 3.47
C SER A 349 2.48 -3.68 3.33
N PRO A 350 2.74 -4.43 4.42
CA PRO A 350 2.92 -5.89 4.36
C PRO A 350 1.78 -6.63 3.63
N PHE A 351 0.52 -6.31 3.94
CA PHE A 351 -0.65 -6.93 3.32
C PHE A 351 -0.85 -6.56 1.82
N VAL A 352 -0.16 -5.52 1.33
CA VAL A 352 -0.05 -5.25 -0.12
C VAL A 352 1.08 -6.09 -0.70
N ARG A 353 2.28 -6.08 -0.10
CA ARG A 353 3.45 -6.84 -0.57
C ARG A 353 3.26 -8.34 -0.61
N ASN A 354 2.41 -8.88 0.27
CA ASN A 354 2.09 -10.31 0.31
C ASN A 354 1.38 -10.79 -0.96
N THR A 355 0.73 -9.88 -1.70
CA THR A 355 -0.02 -10.23 -2.93
C THR A 355 0.54 -9.54 -4.17
N ALA A 356 1.09 -8.33 -4.06
CA ALA A 356 1.76 -7.63 -5.14
C ALA A 356 2.99 -8.41 -5.61
N THR A 357 3.20 -8.50 -6.92
CA THR A 357 4.30 -9.26 -7.51
C THR A 357 5.42 -8.35 -8.01
N VAL A 358 6.66 -8.85 -8.01
CA VAL A 358 7.81 -8.09 -8.52
C VAL A 358 7.63 -7.80 -10.01
N GLY A 359 7.16 -8.77 -10.78
CA GLY A 359 6.92 -8.60 -12.22
C GLY A 359 5.81 -7.60 -12.53
N GLY A 360 4.71 -7.59 -11.75
CA GLY A 360 3.65 -6.60 -11.88
C GLY A 360 4.17 -5.18 -11.64
N ASN A 361 5.07 -5.01 -10.67
CA ASN A 361 5.71 -3.72 -10.40
C ASN A 361 6.60 -3.25 -11.57
N VAL A 362 7.43 -4.14 -12.13
CA VAL A 362 8.30 -3.83 -13.27
C VAL A 362 7.49 -3.51 -14.53
N ILE A 363 6.42 -4.26 -14.80
CA ILE A 363 5.51 -3.98 -15.93
C ILE A 363 4.82 -2.62 -15.75
N MET A 364 4.39 -2.28 -14.53
CA MET A 364 3.83 -0.95 -14.27
C MET A 364 4.86 0.16 -14.49
N ALA A 365 6.13 -0.04 -14.10
CA ALA A 365 7.19 0.94 -14.28
C ALA A 365 7.52 1.21 -15.76
N GLN A 366 7.29 0.24 -16.63
CA GLN A 366 7.43 0.42 -18.09
C GLN A 366 6.19 1.05 -18.72
N ARG A 367 4.99 0.57 -18.34
CA ARG A 367 3.74 0.92 -19.04
C ARG A 367 3.12 2.23 -18.57
N LEU A 368 3.41 2.67 -17.36
CA LEU A 368 2.78 3.80 -16.68
C LEU A 368 3.86 4.73 -16.15
N GLN A 369 3.52 6.00 -15.92
CA GLN A 369 4.34 6.92 -15.12
C GLN A 369 4.29 6.51 -13.64
N PHE A 370 4.95 5.40 -13.33
CA PHE A 370 4.94 4.76 -12.02
C PHE A 370 6.28 4.98 -11.30
N PRO A 371 6.30 5.77 -10.21
CA PRO A 371 7.50 6.03 -9.41
C PRO A 371 7.90 4.78 -8.61
N SER A 372 8.45 3.79 -9.30
CA SER A 372 8.80 2.49 -8.72
C SER A 372 10.12 2.55 -7.95
N ASP A 373 10.08 2.19 -6.66
CA ASP A 373 11.29 1.93 -5.89
C ASP A 373 11.99 0.63 -6.31
N ILE A 374 11.22 -0.39 -6.70
CA ILE A 374 11.76 -1.71 -7.07
C ILE A 374 12.52 -1.62 -8.38
N ALA A 375 11.96 -0.97 -9.40
CA ALA A 375 12.63 -0.81 -10.69
C ALA A 375 13.93 -0.01 -10.55
N THR A 376 13.94 1.08 -9.78
CA THR A 376 15.15 1.88 -9.51
C THR A 376 16.26 1.05 -8.86
N VAL A 377 15.92 0.27 -7.83
CA VAL A 377 16.90 -0.56 -7.12
C VAL A 377 17.44 -1.69 -7.99
N LEU A 378 16.56 -2.36 -8.75
CA LEU A 378 16.96 -3.42 -9.66
C LEU A 378 17.81 -2.90 -10.84
N LEU A 379 17.55 -1.67 -11.30
CA LEU A 379 18.30 -1.02 -12.36
C LEU A 379 19.75 -0.79 -11.91
N ALA A 380 19.93 -0.26 -10.71
CA ALA A 380 21.26 -0.05 -10.13
C ALA A 380 22.02 -1.37 -9.85
N ALA A 381 21.30 -2.44 -9.52
CA ALA A 381 21.88 -3.75 -9.30
C ALA A 381 22.31 -4.45 -10.61
N GLY A 382 22.08 -3.85 -11.78
CA GLY A 382 22.42 -4.45 -13.07
C GLY A 382 21.52 -5.63 -13.45
N SER A 383 20.26 -5.59 -13.03
CA SER A 383 19.32 -6.69 -13.27
C SER A 383 18.97 -6.84 -14.76
N THR A 384 18.64 -8.07 -15.15
CA THR A 384 18.11 -8.41 -16.48
C THR A 384 16.70 -8.97 -16.35
N VAL A 385 15.92 -8.89 -17.43
CA VAL A 385 14.56 -9.41 -17.50
C VAL A 385 14.39 -10.33 -18.69
N THR A 386 13.65 -11.41 -18.49
CA THR A 386 13.29 -12.35 -19.55
C THR A 386 11.82 -12.16 -19.92
N ILE A 387 11.55 -11.81 -21.17
CA ILE A 387 10.19 -11.66 -21.69
C ILE A 387 9.89 -12.70 -22.77
N GLN A 388 8.64 -13.18 -22.79
CA GLN A 388 8.10 -14.00 -23.85
C GLN A 388 7.16 -13.14 -24.71
N THR A 389 7.50 -12.97 -25.98
CA THR A 389 6.61 -12.41 -27.00
C THR A 389 5.84 -13.53 -27.69
N ALA A 390 4.91 -13.21 -28.58
CA ALA A 390 4.19 -14.22 -29.36
C ALA A 390 5.10 -15.13 -30.21
N SER A 391 6.31 -14.70 -30.57
CA SER A 391 7.20 -15.43 -31.50
C SER A 391 8.56 -15.83 -30.94
N LYS A 392 9.04 -15.17 -29.87
CA LYS A 392 10.37 -15.42 -29.31
C LYS A 392 10.48 -15.03 -27.83
N MET A 393 11.43 -15.66 -27.16
CA MET A 393 11.91 -15.27 -25.83
C MET A 393 13.09 -14.30 -25.99
N LEU A 394 13.12 -13.24 -25.20
CA LEU A 394 14.18 -12.23 -25.18
C LEU A 394 14.68 -12.05 -23.75
N CYS A 395 16.00 -11.93 -23.60
CA CYS A 395 16.64 -11.47 -22.37
C CYS A 395 17.20 -10.07 -22.62
N LEU A 396 16.77 -9.11 -21.83
CA LEU A 396 17.10 -7.69 -21.94
C LEU A 396 17.70 -7.21 -20.62
N THR A 397 18.58 -6.21 -20.66
CA THR A 397 18.87 -5.43 -19.45
C THR A 397 17.59 -4.72 -18.98
N LEU A 398 17.48 -4.45 -17.68
CA LEU A 398 16.33 -3.72 -17.18
C LEU A 398 16.24 -2.30 -17.79
N GLU A 399 17.37 -1.68 -18.12
CA GLU A 399 17.42 -0.39 -18.81
C GLU A 399 16.79 -0.47 -20.21
N GLU A 400 17.22 -1.43 -21.04
CA GLU A 400 16.62 -1.66 -22.37
C GLU A 400 15.13 -1.98 -22.29
N PHE A 401 14.70 -2.71 -21.26
CA PHE A 401 13.30 -3.05 -21.05
C PHE A 401 12.43 -1.83 -20.67
N LEU A 402 12.97 -0.89 -19.91
CA LEU A 402 12.26 0.33 -19.52
C LEU A 402 12.19 1.34 -20.67
N GLU A 403 13.24 1.42 -21.50
CA GLU A 403 13.31 2.36 -22.63
C GLU A 403 12.54 1.92 -23.88
N GLN A 404 12.28 0.61 -24.04
CA GLN A 404 11.49 0.12 -25.18
C GLN A 404 10.01 0.53 -25.05
N PRO A 405 9.25 0.56 -26.17
CA PRO A 405 7.82 0.81 -26.13
C PRO A 405 7.07 -0.15 -25.17
N PRO A 406 6.00 0.32 -24.51
CA PRO A 406 5.19 -0.49 -23.60
C PRO A 406 4.81 -1.85 -24.18
N CYS A 407 5.00 -2.91 -23.41
CA CYS A 407 4.63 -4.27 -23.82
C CYS A 407 3.12 -4.36 -24.16
N ASP A 408 2.82 -5.06 -25.25
CA ASP A 408 1.45 -5.39 -25.62
C ASP A 408 0.85 -6.45 -24.67
N ALA A 409 -0.45 -6.71 -24.79
CA ALA A 409 -1.13 -7.70 -23.95
C ALA A 409 -0.65 -9.15 -24.21
N LYS A 410 0.04 -9.42 -25.32
CA LYS A 410 0.54 -10.77 -25.66
C LYS A 410 1.95 -11.02 -25.12
N THR A 411 2.64 -9.98 -24.67
CA THR A 411 4.00 -10.04 -24.15
C THR A 411 3.98 -10.22 -22.64
N ILE A 412 4.65 -11.27 -22.16
CA ILE A 412 4.67 -11.66 -20.75
C ILE A 412 6.08 -11.56 -20.20
N LEU A 413 6.24 -10.88 -19.07
CA LEU A 413 7.46 -10.93 -18.28
C LEU A 413 7.51 -12.28 -17.56
N LEU A 414 8.55 -13.07 -17.83
CA LEU A 414 8.72 -14.40 -17.23
C LEU A 414 9.47 -14.30 -15.90
N SER A 415 10.65 -13.69 -15.92
CA SER A 415 11.56 -13.64 -14.78
C SER A 415 12.43 -12.38 -14.78
N ILE A 416 13.01 -12.12 -13.61
CA ILE A 416 13.96 -11.04 -13.35
C ILE A 416 15.18 -11.70 -12.71
N PHE A 417 16.35 -11.52 -13.32
CA PHE A 417 17.63 -12.00 -12.78
C PHE A 417 18.40 -10.85 -12.16
N VAL A 418 18.77 -11.00 -10.88
CA VAL A 418 19.58 -10.04 -10.12
C VAL A 418 20.97 -10.64 -9.90
N PRO A 419 22.04 -10.05 -10.46
CA PRO A 419 23.38 -10.60 -10.35
C PRO A 419 23.91 -10.52 -8.91
N ASP A 420 24.75 -11.49 -8.55
CA ASP A 420 25.53 -11.43 -7.32
C ASP A 420 26.82 -10.64 -7.56
N TRP A 421 26.98 -9.56 -6.81
CA TRP A 421 28.15 -8.69 -6.90
C TRP A 421 29.30 -9.13 -5.97
N GLY A 422 29.07 -10.12 -5.11
CA GLY A 422 30.00 -10.55 -4.07
C GLY A 422 30.05 -9.57 -2.88
N SER A 423 31.03 -9.78 -2.00
CA SER A 423 31.25 -8.95 -0.80
C SER A 423 32.40 -7.95 -0.94
N ASP A 424 33.33 -8.20 -1.85
CA ASP A 424 34.64 -7.56 -1.81
C ASP A 424 34.65 -6.29 -2.68
N ASN A 425 34.97 -5.17 -2.04
CA ASN A 425 35.07 -3.83 -2.65
C ASN A 425 33.83 -3.38 -3.44
N VAL A 426 32.64 -3.85 -3.06
CA VAL A 426 31.36 -3.39 -3.62
C VAL A 426 30.59 -2.61 -2.57
N ILE A 427 30.14 -1.42 -2.96
CA ILE A 427 29.32 -0.54 -2.15
C ILE A 427 27.99 -0.33 -2.88
N PHE A 428 26.90 -0.65 -2.20
CA PHE A 428 25.55 -0.47 -2.73
C PHE A 428 24.69 0.27 -1.72
N GLU A 429 24.28 1.48 -2.09
CA GLU A 429 23.47 2.35 -1.24
C GLU A 429 22.17 2.74 -1.92
N THR A 430 21.10 2.80 -1.15
CA THR A 430 19.76 3.13 -1.65
C THR A 430 19.17 4.25 -0.82
N SER A 431 18.54 5.21 -1.48
CA SER A 431 17.95 6.39 -0.85
C SER A 431 16.52 6.61 -1.32
N ARG A 432 15.69 7.16 -0.45
CA ARG A 432 14.27 7.42 -0.71
C ARG A 432 13.82 8.63 0.10
N ALA A 433 13.21 9.60 -0.58
CA ALA A 433 12.48 10.69 0.07
C ALA A 433 11.00 10.53 -0.27
N ALA A 434 10.16 10.54 0.76
CA ALA A 434 8.71 10.43 0.64
C ALA A 434 8.04 11.23 1.76
N PRO A 435 6.74 11.56 1.66
CA PRO A 435 6.01 12.21 2.75
C PRO A 435 6.02 11.42 4.07
N ARG A 436 6.33 10.11 4.01
CA ARG A 436 6.42 9.21 5.16
C ARG A 436 7.65 8.30 5.03
N PRO A 437 8.47 8.17 6.09
CA PRO A 437 9.73 7.41 6.01
C PRO A 437 9.53 5.88 5.98
N PHE A 438 8.51 5.35 6.65
CA PHE A 438 8.29 3.90 6.85
C PHE A 438 7.39 3.23 5.80
N GLY A 439 7.41 3.74 4.56
CA GLY A 439 6.62 3.19 3.45
C GLY A 439 5.17 3.68 3.39
N ASN A 440 4.32 2.94 2.67
CA ASN A 440 2.91 3.30 2.41
C ASN A 440 2.70 4.75 1.90
N ALA A 441 3.67 5.24 1.13
CA ALA A 441 3.66 6.55 0.47
C ALA A 441 4.54 6.47 -0.77
N VAL A 442 4.15 7.16 -1.82
CA VAL A 442 4.94 7.29 -3.05
C VAL A 442 6.15 8.21 -2.80
N SER A 443 7.28 7.88 -3.42
CA SER A 443 8.53 8.65 -3.33
C SER A 443 8.44 9.97 -4.11
N TYR A 444 8.98 11.05 -3.54
CA TYR A 444 9.33 12.25 -4.30
C TYR A 444 10.54 12.01 -5.19
N VAL A 445 11.55 11.29 -4.67
CA VAL A 445 12.74 10.82 -5.40
C VAL A 445 13.19 9.53 -4.73
N ASN A 446 13.60 8.55 -5.53
CA ASN A 446 14.34 7.39 -5.06
C ASN A 446 15.62 7.22 -5.88
N SER A 447 16.62 6.56 -5.29
CA SER A 447 17.87 6.26 -5.96
C SER A 447 18.49 4.98 -5.43
N ALA A 448 19.32 4.37 -6.26
CA ALA A 448 20.17 3.26 -5.88
C ALA A 448 21.49 3.39 -6.63
N PHE A 449 22.58 3.31 -5.89
CA PHE A 449 23.93 3.53 -6.39
C PHE A 449 24.80 2.34 -6.07
N LEU A 450 25.50 1.85 -7.09
CA LEU A 450 26.45 0.76 -6.99
C LEU A 450 27.82 1.28 -7.38
N ALA A 451 28.86 1.00 -6.60
CA ALA A 451 30.24 1.21 -6.98
C ALA A 451 31.08 -0.03 -6.65
N ARG A 452 31.91 -0.45 -7.60
CA ARG A 452 33.03 -1.37 -7.37
C ARG A 452 34.30 -0.54 -7.29
N THR A 453 35.08 -0.74 -6.25
CA THR A 453 36.31 0.03 -6.02
C THR A 453 37.54 -0.84 -5.99
N SER A 454 38.69 -0.23 -6.27
CA SER A 454 40.00 -0.80 -6.03
C SER A 454 40.80 0.15 -5.14
N GLY A 455 41.73 -0.40 -4.37
CA GLY A 455 42.67 0.43 -3.60
C GLY A 455 43.85 0.82 -4.47
N ASP A 456 44.18 2.11 -4.52
CA ASP A 456 45.47 2.55 -5.05
C ASP A 456 46.58 2.10 -4.09
N ALA A 457 47.48 1.24 -4.59
CA ALA A 457 48.57 0.69 -3.79
C ALA A 457 49.60 1.75 -3.34
N ALA A 458 49.64 2.92 -3.98
CA ALA A 458 50.57 4.01 -3.66
C ALA A 458 49.97 5.04 -2.69
N THR A 459 48.67 5.35 -2.79
CA THR A 459 48.02 6.41 -1.98
C THR A 459 47.06 5.86 -0.92
N GLY A 460 46.57 4.62 -1.07
CA GLY A 460 45.53 4.04 -0.21
C GLY A 460 44.12 4.56 -0.50
N GLU A 461 43.96 5.42 -1.50
CA GLU A 461 42.67 5.97 -1.94
C GLU A 461 41.83 4.89 -2.66
N LEU A 462 40.51 5.02 -2.57
CA LEU A 462 39.57 4.19 -3.32
C LEU A 462 39.39 4.77 -4.73
N ILE A 463 39.74 3.97 -5.74
CA ILE A 463 39.47 4.26 -7.15
C ILE A 463 38.15 3.58 -7.55
N VAL A 464 37.29 4.29 -8.28
CA VAL A 464 36.01 3.75 -8.77
C VAL A 464 36.23 3.00 -10.09
N ASP A 465 36.16 1.67 -10.07
CA ASP A 465 36.35 0.83 -11.27
C ASP A 465 35.06 0.73 -12.10
N GLU A 466 33.93 0.52 -11.41
CA GLU A 466 32.60 0.44 -11.99
C GLU A 466 31.63 1.23 -11.13
N ILE A 467 30.68 1.91 -11.77
CA ILE A 467 29.67 2.70 -11.08
C ILE A 467 28.35 2.69 -11.84
N CYS A 468 27.25 2.54 -11.11
CA CYS A 468 25.89 2.63 -11.61
C CYS A 468 25.09 3.57 -10.71
N LEU A 469 24.52 4.63 -11.28
CA LEU A 469 23.81 5.69 -10.59
C LEU A 469 22.36 5.76 -11.08
N ALA A 470 21.47 4.95 -10.51
CA ALA A 470 20.06 4.95 -10.89
C ALA A 470 19.25 5.94 -10.04
N PHE A 471 18.41 6.72 -10.72
CA PHE A 471 17.43 7.62 -10.12
C PHE A 471 16.03 7.29 -10.63
N GLY A 472 15.03 7.46 -9.78
CA GLY A 472 13.63 7.34 -10.17
C GLY A 472 12.74 8.33 -9.42
N ALA A 473 11.47 8.36 -9.80
CA ALA A 473 10.42 9.20 -9.23
C ALA A 473 10.64 10.73 -9.30
N TYR A 474 11.69 11.23 -9.96
CA TYR A 474 12.02 12.65 -10.00
C TYR A 474 11.22 13.47 -11.03
N GLY A 475 10.15 12.92 -11.61
CA GLY A 475 9.30 13.60 -12.61
C GLY A 475 9.53 13.15 -14.04
N VAL A 476 9.93 11.90 -14.25
CA VAL A 476 10.12 11.26 -15.57
C VAL A 476 9.33 9.95 -15.65
N ASP A 477 9.21 9.40 -16.85
CA ASP A 477 8.37 8.22 -17.13
C ASP A 477 8.81 6.97 -16.35
N HIS A 478 10.12 6.69 -16.30
CA HIS A 478 10.68 5.53 -15.61
C HIS A 478 12.04 5.85 -14.95
N ALA A 479 12.57 4.91 -14.16
CA ALA A 479 13.90 5.03 -13.58
C ALA A 479 14.97 5.06 -14.67
N ALA A 480 16.01 5.87 -14.47
CA ALA A 480 17.08 6.08 -15.45
C ALA A 480 18.45 6.21 -14.78
N ARG A 481 19.50 5.94 -15.55
CA ARG A 481 20.89 6.05 -15.09
C ARG A 481 21.50 7.41 -15.44
N ALA A 482 22.27 7.96 -14.51
CA ALA A 482 23.04 9.16 -14.75
C ALA A 482 24.36 8.87 -15.50
N ARG A 483 24.27 8.31 -16.72
CA ARG A 483 25.42 7.80 -17.49
C ARG A 483 26.55 8.83 -17.67
N LYS A 484 26.22 10.10 -17.93
CA LYS A 484 27.23 11.18 -18.03
C LYS A 484 28.06 11.34 -16.75
N VAL A 485 27.43 11.16 -15.59
CA VAL A 485 28.09 11.24 -14.28
C VAL A 485 28.90 9.96 -14.02
N GLU A 486 28.35 8.79 -14.36
CA GLU A 486 29.05 7.51 -14.26
C GLU A 486 30.35 7.49 -15.08
N GLU A 487 30.30 7.93 -16.34
CA GLU A 487 31.46 8.04 -17.24
C GLU A 487 32.51 9.00 -16.68
N PHE A 488 32.09 10.10 -16.07
CA PHE A 488 32.99 11.05 -15.43
C PHE A 488 33.70 10.45 -14.20
N LEU A 489 33.01 9.63 -13.40
CA LEU A 489 33.54 9.10 -12.13
C LEU A 489 34.44 7.88 -12.32
N LYS A 490 34.27 7.13 -13.42
CA LYS A 490 35.06 5.92 -13.69
C LYS A 490 36.56 6.22 -13.74
N GLY A 491 37.34 5.43 -12.99
CA GLY A 491 38.80 5.52 -12.89
C GLY A 491 39.31 6.67 -12.01
N LYS A 492 38.45 7.39 -11.27
CA LYS A 492 38.86 8.49 -10.39
C LYS A 492 38.84 8.07 -8.91
N SER A 493 39.72 8.70 -8.14
CA SER A 493 39.60 8.75 -6.68
C SER A 493 38.68 9.90 -6.24
N MET A 494 38.04 9.74 -5.08
CA MET A 494 37.01 10.67 -4.61
C MET A 494 37.63 11.82 -3.81
N SER A 495 37.76 12.97 -4.47
CA SER A 495 38.15 14.25 -3.87
C SER A 495 37.01 15.26 -3.90
N ALA A 496 37.10 16.32 -3.09
CA ALA A 496 36.06 17.36 -3.03
C ALA A 496 35.78 18.02 -4.40
N SER A 497 36.80 18.19 -5.25
CA SER A 497 36.64 18.75 -6.60
C SER A 497 35.92 17.78 -7.54
N VAL A 498 36.20 16.48 -7.45
CA VAL A 498 35.50 15.43 -8.22
C VAL A 498 34.04 15.36 -7.82
N ILE A 499 33.73 15.41 -6.52
CA ILE A 499 32.35 15.40 -6.01
C ILE A 499 31.59 16.65 -6.51
N LEU A 500 32.20 17.84 -6.40
CA LEU A 500 31.56 19.09 -6.85
C LEU A 500 31.22 19.04 -8.33
N GLU A 501 32.13 18.53 -9.16
CA GLU A 501 31.91 18.43 -10.60
C GLU A 501 30.85 17.37 -10.95
N ALA A 502 30.86 16.22 -10.27
CA ALA A 502 29.81 15.20 -10.43
C ALA A 502 28.42 15.75 -10.08
N VAL A 503 28.31 16.57 -9.02
CA VAL A 503 27.07 17.24 -8.63
C VAL A 503 26.61 18.27 -9.68
N ARG A 504 27.54 19.02 -10.29
CA ARG A 504 27.21 19.94 -11.39
C ARG A 504 26.66 19.19 -12.60
N LEU A 505 27.36 18.13 -13.02
CA LEU A 505 26.93 17.28 -14.13
C LEU A 505 25.56 16.64 -13.87
N LEU A 506 25.27 16.24 -12.62
CA LEU A 506 23.98 15.66 -12.26
C LEU A 506 22.81 16.63 -12.49
N LYS A 507 22.99 17.93 -12.23
CA LYS A 507 21.93 18.94 -12.43
C LYS A 507 21.50 19.08 -13.89
N ASP A 508 22.41 18.79 -14.82
CA ASP A 508 22.10 18.77 -16.25
C ASP A 508 21.41 17.47 -16.70
N VAL A 509 21.47 16.42 -15.88
CA VAL A 509 20.89 15.10 -16.17
C VAL A 509 19.51 14.95 -15.52
N ILE A 510 19.35 15.40 -14.28
CA ILE A 510 18.11 15.32 -13.52
C ILE A 510 17.25 16.53 -13.84
N SER A 511 16.43 16.38 -14.89
CA SER A 511 15.46 17.40 -15.32
C SER A 511 14.04 16.84 -15.21
N PRO A 512 13.26 17.24 -14.18
CA PRO A 512 11.85 16.88 -14.07
C PRO A 512 11.02 17.38 -15.26
N SER A 513 10.05 16.60 -15.70
CA SER A 513 9.11 17.00 -16.76
C SER A 513 8.24 18.18 -16.32
N GLU A 514 7.77 18.97 -17.28
CA GLU A 514 6.83 20.07 -17.05
C GLU A 514 5.59 19.57 -16.27
N GLY A 515 5.12 20.35 -15.30
CA GLY A 515 4.01 19.98 -14.43
C GLY A 515 4.39 19.07 -13.24
N THR A 516 5.65 18.66 -13.10
CA THR A 516 6.10 17.92 -11.90
C THR A 516 5.96 18.77 -10.65
N THR A 517 5.36 18.22 -9.58
CA THR A 517 5.26 18.93 -8.29
C THR A 517 6.61 19.03 -7.58
N HIS A 518 6.91 20.19 -6.99
CA HIS A 518 8.15 20.47 -6.26
C HIS A 518 9.45 20.13 -7.02
N PRO A 519 9.62 20.59 -8.27
CA PRO A 519 10.74 20.16 -9.12
C PRO A 519 12.10 20.53 -8.52
N GLU A 520 12.24 21.73 -7.96
CA GLU A 520 13.47 22.20 -7.30
C GLU A 520 13.86 21.33 -6.11
N TYR A 521 12.87 20.95 -5.29
CA TYR A 521 13.10 20.06 -4.15
C TYR A 521 13.56 18.67 -4.59
N ARG A 522 12.98 18.12 -5.68
CA ARG A 522 13.39 16.82 -6.24
C ARG A 522 14.83 16.86 -6.77
N VAL A 523 15.20 17.90 -7.50
CA VAL A 523 16.58 18.10 -7.98
C VAL A 523 17.55 18.20 -6.80
N SER A 524 17.20 18.98 -5.78
CA SER A 524 17.99 19.13 -4.56
C SER A 524 18.22 17.79 -3.85
N LEU A 525 17.16 16.98 -3.69
CA LEU A 525 17.25 15.64 -3.11
C LEU A 525 18.17 14.69 -3.91
N ALA A 526 18.05 14.68 -5.24
CA ALA A 526 18.92 13.87 -6.10
C ALA A 526 20.40 14.23 -5.91
N VAL A 527 20.71 15.53 -5.83
CA VAL A 527 22.04 16.04 -5.51
C VAL A 527 22.49 15.60 -4.12
N SER A 528 21.63 15.73 -3.09
CA SER A 528 21.96 15.30 -1.72
C SER A 528 22.26 13.80 -1.64
N PHE A 529 21.50 12.97 -2.36
CA PHE A 529 21.74 11.52 -2.39
C PHE A 529 23.08 11.20 -3.05
N LEU A 530 23.38 11.79 -4.21
CA LEU A 530 24.67 11.56 -4.88
C LEU A 530 25.83 12.04 -4.00
N PHE A 531 25.71 13.24 -3.43
CA PHE A 531 26.73 13.81 -2.56
C PHE A 531 27.02 12.91 -1.35
N SER A 532 25.98 12.42 -0.67
CA SER A 532 26.13 11.52 0.48
C SER A 532 26.84 10.22 0.09
N PHE A 533 26.50 9.63 -1.06
CA PHE A 533 27.14 8.43 -1.55
C PHE A 533 28.61 8.63 -1.91
N LEU A 534 28.95 9.64 -2.72
CA LEU A 534 30.33 9.89 -3.11
C LEU A 534 31.21 10.32 -1.92
N SER A 535 30.64 11.01 -0.94
CA SER A 535 31.36 11.36 0.29
C SER A 535 31.76 10.12 1.11
N SER A 536 30.95 9.06 1.09
CA SER A 536 31.28 7.79 1.76
C SER A 536 32.44 7.02 1.10
N LEU A 537 32.80 7.39 -0.13
CA LEU A 537 33.91 6.83 -0.90
C LEU A 537 35.21 7.64 -0.75
N ALA A 538 35.14 8.84 -0.17
CA ALA A 538 36.29 9.73 0.01
C ALA A 538 37.00 9.44 1.34
N THR A 539 38.29 9.11 1.28
CA THR A 539 39.13 8.78 2.46
C THR A 539 39.43 9.98 3.36
N ASP A 540 39.42 11.21 2.80
CA ASP A 540 39.78 12.45 3.52
C ASP A 540 38.58 13.21 4.11
N LEU A 541 37.35 12.74 3.90
CA LEU A 541 36.11 13.40 4.33
C LEU A 541 35.42 12.67 5.49
N ASP A 542 36.15 11.81 6.20
CA ASP A 542 35.63 10.93 7.27
C ASP A 542 35.01 11.70 8.46
N GLU A 543 35.45 12.94 8.72
CA GLU A 543 34.80 13.82 9.71
C GLU A 543 33.54 14.52 9.18
N LEU A 544 33.47 14.81 7.87
CA LEU A 544 32.33 15.46 7.24
C LEU A 544 31.17 14.48 7.00
N ALA A 545 31.48 13.23 6.65
CA ALA A 545 30.50 12.15 6.54
C ALA A 545 29.76 11.87 7.87
N LYS A 546 30.43 12.09 9.02
CA LYS A 546 29.83 12.01 10.37
C LYS A 546 28.90 13.18 10.70
N ALA A 547 29.12 14.35 10.10
CA ALA A 547 28.32 15.56 10.36
C ALA A 547 27.09 15.68 9.46
N ILE A 548 27.09 15.03 8.29
CA ILE A 548 26.05 15.17 7.25
C ILE A 548 24.92 14.15 7.38
N THR A 549 24.91 13.28 8.39
CA THR A 549 23.75 12.40 8.68
C THR A 549 22.49 13.25 8.78
N PRO A 550 21.56 13.17 7.81
CA PRO A 550 20.32 13.92 7.86
C PRO A 550 19.55 13.41 9.08
N ASN A 551 18.92 14.30 9.85
CA ASN A 551 17.99 13.91 10.92
C ASN A 551 16.93 12.96 10.34
N GLY A 552 17.11 11.65 10.55
CA GLY A 552 16.29 10.58 9.95
C GLY A 552 17.06 9.38 9.37
N LEU A 553 18.37 9.46 9.15
CA LEU A 553 19.24 8.29 8.91
C LEU A 553 20.19 8.09 10.10
N SER A 554 19.77 7.31 11.10
CA SER A 554 20.73 6.75 12.06
C SER A 554 21.47 5.58 11.41
N THR A 555 22.48 5.87 10.59
CA THR A 555 23.53 4.89 10.24
C THR A 555 24.61 4.92 11.33
N ASN A 556 24.32 4.36 12.51
CA ASN A 556 25.38 4.00 13.45
C ASN A 556 25.95 2.64 13.02
N GLY A 557 26.79 2.69 11.99
CA GLY A 557 27.67 1.62 11.59
C GLY A 557 29.09 2.18 11.52
N THR A 558 29.76 2.22 12.67
CA THR A 558 31.19 2.49 12.74
C THR A 558 31.93 1.40 11.96
N MET A 559 32.42 1.68 10.76
CA MET A 559 33.59 0.95 10.27
C MET A 559 34.81 1.49 11.02
N ASN A 560 35.04 0.96 12.22
CA ASN A 560 36.37 1.04 12.80
C ASN A 560 37.25 0.10 11.97
N ARG A 561 38.02 0.68 11.06
CA ARG A 561 38.91 -0.03 10.12
C ARG A 561 40.17 -0.61 10.78
N ASN A 562 40.10 -0.96 12.07
CA ASN A 562 41.22 -1.52 12.82
C ASN A 562 40.77 -2.75 13.62
N GLY A 563 41.18 -3.94 13.18
CA GLY A 563 41.24 -5.14 14.01
C GLY A 563 40.41 -6.32 13.49
N ALA A 564 41.11 -7.34 13.00
CA ALA A 564 40.57 -8.68 12.80
C ALA A 564 40.01 -9.23 14.13
N SER A 565 38.68 -9.22 14.33
CA SER A 565 38.00 -10.13 15.26
C SER A 565 36.48 -10.16 15.05
N SER A 566 35.97 -11.39 14.91
CA SER A 566 34.57 -11.85 15.04
C SER A 566 33.52 -11.36 14.03
N LEU A 567 33.39 -12.13 12.95
CA LEU A 567 32.37 -12.04 11.88
C LEU A 567 31.04 -12.77 12.19
N GLU A 568 30.74 -13.12 13.45
CA GLU A 568 29.65 -14.08 13.77
C GLU A 568 28.47 -13.55 14.61
N LYS A 569 28.26 -12.24 14.79
CA LYS A 569 27.13 -11.73 15.61
C LYS A 569 26.28 -10.61 15.01
N GLN A 570 26.23 -10.47 13.68
CA GLN A 570 25.38 -9.49 13.01
C GLN A 570 24.31 -10.17 12.13
N SER A 571 23.43 -10.96 12.75
CA SER A 571 22.21 -11.51 12.14
C SER A 571 20.93 -10.99 12.80
N LYS A 572 20.92 -9.75 13.30
CA LYS A 572 19.67 -9.05 13.62
C LYS A 572 19.54 -7.87 12.68
N VAL A 573 18.50 -7.94 11.85
CA VAL A 573 17.97 -6.88 11.00
C VAL A 573 18.22 -5.53 11.64
N ALA A 574 19.01 -4.69 10.98
CA ALA A 574 19.28 -3.33 11.41
C ALA A 574 18.01 -2.48 11.24
N SER A 575 17.08 -2.58 12.19
CA SER A 575 16.17 -1.51 12.54
C SER A 575 16.81 -0.77 13.72
N ASN A 576 17.52 0.32 13.44
CA ASN A 576 17.90 1.30 14.45
C ASN A 576 16.70 2.12 14.95
N ASP A 577 15.48 1.66 14.69
CA ASP A 577 14.24 2.21 15.23
C ASP A 577 14.13 1.74 16.69
N LEU A 578 14.53 2.63 17.61
CA LEU A 578 14.21 2.44 19.02
C LEU A 578 12.70 2.18 19.14
N PRO A 579 12.27 1.12 19.86
CA PRO A 579 10.86 0.86 20.07
C PRO A 579 10.14 2.12 20.55
N ILE A 580 8.93 2.40 20.04
CA ILE A 580 8.15 3.56 20.48
C ILE A 580 7.94 3.45 22.00
N ARG A 581 8.51 4.40 22.75
CA ARG A 581 8.33 4.53 24.20
C ARG A 581 7.37 5.68 24.47
N SER A 582 6.46 5.48 25.42
CA SER A 582 5.54 6.52 25.84
C SER A 582 5.35 6.51 27.35
N ARG A 583 5.06 7.67 27.93
CA ARG A 583 4.71 7.82 29.35
C ARG A 583 3.45 8.64 29.45
N GLN A 584 2.53 8.18 30.29
CA GLN A 584 1.30 8.88 30.63
C GLN A 584 1.24 9.04 32.14
N GLU A 585 0.95 10.25 32.61
CA GLU A 585 0.77 10.54 34.03
C GLU A 585 -0.69 10.89 34.27
N LEU A 586 -1.33 10.12 35.14
CA LEU A 586 -2.76 10.19 35.39
C LEU A 586 -2.99 10.23 36.90
N VAL A 587 -3.90 11.11 37.33
CA VAL A 587 -4.33 11.18 38.73
C VAL A 587 -5.71 10.53 38.83
N PHE A 588 -5.76 9.38 39.49
CA PHE A 588 -7.00 8.65 39.71
C PHE A 588 -7.61 9.04 41.06
N THR A 589 -8.90 9.38 41.07
CA THR A 589 -9.69 9.61 42.29
C THR A 589 -10.79 8.57 42.41
N GLU A 590 -11.04 8.10 43.63
CA GLU A 590 -12.16 7.20 43.95
C GLU A 590 -13.33 7.96 44.60
N GLU A 591 -13.25 9.28 44.70
CA GLU A 591 -14.23 10.16 45.37
C GLU A 591 -15.62 10.10 44.72
N TYR A 592 -15.68 10.01 43.38
CA TYR A 592 -16.93 10.09 42.61
C TYR A 592 -17.16 8.86 41.71
N LYS A 593 -17.14 7.63 42.24
CA LYS A 593 -17.25 6.43 41.38
C LYS A 593 -18.53 6.43 40.52
N PRO A 594 -18.45 6.13 39.20
CA PRO A 594 -17.27 5.65 38.45
C PRO A 594 -16.39 6.76 37.81
N VAL A 595 -16.67 8.04 38.05
CA VAL A 595 -15.90 9.17 37.51
C VAL A 595 -14.44 9.11 37.96
N GLY A 596 -13.52 9.28 37.01
CA GLY A 596 -12.08 9.20 37.25
C GLY A 596 -11.46 7.83 37.02
N LYS A 597 -12.25 6.77 36.79
CA LYS A 597 -11.72 5.44 36.43
C LYS A 597 -11.43 5.32 34.92
N PRO A 598 -10.33 4.66 34.52
CA PRO A 598 -10.03 4.39 33.12
C PRO A 598 -10.89 3.22 32.61
N SER A 599 -12.20 3.47 32.50
CA SER A 599 -13.16 2.46 32.09
C SER A 599 -12.99 2.14 30.60
N THR A 600 -13.04 0.87 30.25
CA THR A 600 -13.06 0.44 28.85
C THR A 600 -14.26 1.06 28.14
N LYS A 601 -14.05 1.53 26.91
CA LYS A 601 -15.12 2.11 26.10
C LYS A 601 -16.18 1.05 25.82
N ALA A 602 -17.44 1.37 26.11
CA ALA A 602 -18.56 0.48 25.78
C ALA A 602 -18.56 0.12 24.28
N GLY A 603 -18.68 -1.17 23.98
CA GLY A 603 -18.66 -1.71 22.62
C GLY A 603 -17.29 -1.72 21.95
N ALA A 604 -16.19 -1.54 22.69
CA ALA A 604 -14.84 -1.64 22.12
C ALA A 604 -14.56 -3.06 21.57
N GLU A 605 -15.05 -4.11 22.23
CA GLU A 605 -14.92 -5.48 21.73
C GLU A 605 -15.77 -5.71 20.49
N LEU A 606 -16.98 -5.12 20.40
CA LEU A 606 -17.81 -5.15 19.18
C LEU A 606 -17.10 -4.46 18.01
N GLN A 607 -16.41 -3.35 18.28
CA GLN A 607 -15.58 -2.68 17.27
C GLN A 607 -14.39 -3.55 16.87
N ALA A 608 -13.78 -4.25 17.83
CA ALA A 608 -12.64 -5.12 17.56
C ALA A 608 -13.04 -6.38 16.78
N SER A 609 -14.17 -7.01 17.10
CA SER A 609 -14.69 -8.18 16.37
C SER A 609 -15.26 -7.83 15.00
N GLY A 610 -15.67 -6.58 14.79
CA GLY A 610 -16.31 -6.13 13.55
C GLY A 610 -17.84 -6.22 13.58
N GLU A 611 -18.42 -6.55 14.73
CA GLU A 611 -19.87 -6.60 14.98
C GLU A 611 -20.50 -5.21 15.18
N ALA A 612 -19.69 -4.17 15.44
CA ALA A 612 -20.17 -2.79 15.45
C ALA A 612 -20.69 -2.38 14.06
N VAL A 613 -21.95 -1.97 14.00
CA VAL A 613 -22.67 -1.62 12.77
C VAL A 613 -22.49 -0.13 12.46
N TYR A 614 -21.89 0.17 11.31
CA TYR A 614 -21.84 1.50 10.70
C TYR A 614 -22.88 1.60 9.56
N VAL A 615 -23.07 2.79 9.01
CA VAL A 615 -24.12 3.06 7.99
C VAL A 615 -24.07 2.07 6.82
N ASP A 616 -22.89 1.86 6.24
CA ASP A 616 -22.71 0.93 5.10
C ASP A 616 -22.78 -0.55 5.49
N ASP A 617 -22.78 -0.88 6.78
CA ASP A 617 -22.95 -2.26 7.24
C ASP A 617 -24.42 -2.69 7.27
N ILE A 618 -25.35 -1.73 7.24
CA ILE A 618 -26.78 -1.97 7.19
C ILE A 618 -27.10 -2.73 5.89
N PRO A 619 -27.72 -3.92 5.96
CA PRO A 619 -28.04 -4.69 4.76
C PRO A 619 -28.87 -3.90 3.76
N ALA A 620 -28.40 -3.85 2.52
CA ALA A 620 -29.13 -3.21 1.43
C ALA A 620 -30.40 -4.02 1.10
N PRO A 621 -31.53 -3.35 0.80
CA PRO A 621 -32.71 -4.00 0.24
C PRO A 621 -32.40 -4.70 -1.09
N LYS A 622 -33.23 -5.69 -1.48
CA LYS A 622 -33.01 -6.52 -2.67
C LYS A 622 -32.85 -5.71 -3.98
N ASP A 623 -33.62 -4.64 -4.12
CA ASP A 623 -33.65 -3.80 -5.33
C ASP A 623 -32.99 -2.43 -5.08
N CYS A 624 -31.99 -2.38 -4.19
CA CYS A 624 -31.25 -1.17 -3.89
C CYS A 624 -30.41 -0.73 -5.11
N LEU A 625 -30.52 0.55 -5.48
CA LEU A 625 -29.68 1.19 -6.50
C LEU A 625 -28.59 2.04 -5.84
N TYR A 626 -27.51 2.28 -6.59
CA TYR A 626 -26.36 3.02 -6.10
C TYR A 626 -26.16 4.30 -6.89
N GLY A 627 -25.87 5.38 -6.15
CA GLY A 627 -25.61 6.71 -6.70
C GLY A 627 -24.13 7.08 -6.61
N ALA A 628 -23.61 7.74 -7.65
CA ALA A 628 -22.29 8.39 -7.61
C ALA A 628 -22.39 9.80 -8.20
N PHE A 629 -21.84 10.78 -7.48
CA PHE A 629 -21.84 12.17 -7.94
C PHE A 629 -20.96 12.35 -9.18
N ILE A 630 -21.44 13.16 -10.10
CA ILE A 630 -20.67 13.78 -11.17
C ILE A 630 -20.19 15.12 -10.61
N TYR A 631 -18.88 15.30 -10.55
CA TYR A 631 -18.26 16.50 -9.99
C TYR A 631 -17.78 17.43 -11.10
N SER A 632 -17.88 18.74 -10.86
CA SER A 632 -17.27 19.71 -11.75
C SER A 632 -15.75 19.59 -11.76
N THR A 633 -15.13 19.67 -12.93
CA THR A 633 -13.68 19.74 -13.10
C THR A 633 -13.18 21.17 -13.35
N HIS A 634 -14.07 22.16 -13.39
CA HIS A 634 -13.72 23.58 -13.58
C HIS A 634 -13.98 24.39 -12.31
N PRO A 635 -13.07 25.32 -11.96
CA PRO A 635 -13.20 26.15 -10.77
C PRO A 635 -14.33 27.17 -10.88
N HIS A 636 -14.65 27.65 -12.10
CA HIS A 636 -15.77 28.55 -12.32
C HIS A 636 -16.20 28.45 -13.80
N ALA A 637 -17.40 27.93 -14.09
CA ALA A 637 -17.87 27.76 -15.47
C ALA A 637 -19.39 27.55 -15.57
N HIS A 638 -19.98 28.00 -16.68
CA HIS A 638 -21.34 27.60 -17.06
C HIS A 638 -21.38 26.14 -17.50
N ILE A 639 -22.41 25.43 -17.08
CA ILE A 639 -22.66 24.03 -17.48
C ILE A 639 -23.65 24.03 -18.65
N LYS A 640 -23.21 23.52 -19.80
CA LYS A 640 -24.05 23.42 -21.01
C LYS A 640 -24.73 22.06 -21.12
N GLY A 641 -24.06 21.01 -20.67
CA GLY A 641 -24.58 19.66 -20.72
C GLY A 641 -23.65 18.66 -20.05
N VAL A 642 -24.19 17.47 -19.79
CA VAL A 642 -23.44 16.31 -19.29
C VAL A 642 -23.65 15.18 -20.28
N ASN A 643 -22.56 14.72 -20.87
CA ASN A 643 -22.50 13.58 -21.78
C ASN A 643 -21.65 12.46 -21.17
N PHE A 644 -21.59 11.30 -21.82
CA PHE A 644 -20.73 10.19 -21.38
C PHE A 644 -19.85 9.71 -22.52
N LYS A 645 -18.60 9.36 -22.21
CA LYS A 645 -17.76 8.60 -23.15
C LYS A 645 -18.43 7.27 -23.47
N SER A 646 -18.27 6.80 -24.71
CA SER A 646 -18.69 5.45 -25.09
C SER A 646 -17.82 4.43 -24.36
N SER A 647 -18.38 3.78 -23.33
CA SER A 647 -17.68 2.84 -22.45
C SER A 647 -18.62 1.72 -22.00
N LEU A 648 -18.08 0.63 -21.46
CA LEU A 648 -18.90 -0.44 -20.89
C LEU A 648 -19.60 0.06 -19.62
N ALA A 649 -18.93 0.85 -18.79
CA ALA A 649 -19.52 1.43 -17.59
C ALA A 649 -20.69 2.38 -17.91
N SER A 650 -20.60 3.22 -18.95
CA SER A 650 -21.69 4.15 -19.29
C SER A 650 -22.96 3.44 -19.79
N LYS A 651 -22.82 2.24 -20.38
CA LYS A 651 -23.96 1.37 -20.72
C LYS A 651 -24.67 0.76 -19.52
N LYS A 652 -24.06 0.81 -18.32
CA LYS A 652 -24.66 0.33 -17.06
C LYS A 652 -25.41 1.42 -16.29
N VAL A 653 -25.47 2.65 -16.81
CA VAL A 653 -26.23 3.75 -16.22
C VAL A 653 -27.72 3.49 -16.41
N ILE A 654 -28.47 3.54 -15.31
CA ILE A 654 -29.94 3.48 -15.33
C ILE A 654 -30.50 4.86 -15.64
N THR A 655 -30.04 5.88 -14.91
CA THR A 655 -30.43 7.27 -15.12
C THR A 655 -29.41 8.22 -14.48
N VAL A 656 -29.53 9.52 -14.79
CA VAL A 656 -28.80 10.61 -14.13
C VAL A 656 -29.82 11.55 -13.50
N ILE A 657 -29.63 11.89 -12.23
CA ILE A 657 -30.43 12.87 -11.50
C ILE A 657 -29.66 14.19 -11.44
N SER A 658 -30.33 15.30 -11.76
CA SER A 658 -29.74 16.64 -11.84
C SER A 658 -30.69 17.69 -11.24
N ALA A 659 -30.30 18.97 -11.31
CA ALA A 659 -31.17 20.09 -10.91
C ALA A 659 -32.53 20.08 -11.63
N LYS A 660 -32.60 19.56 -12.86
CA LYS A 660 -33.83 19.47 -13.67
C LYS A 660 -34.83 18.45 -13.14
N ASP A 661 -34.37 17.50 -12.34
CA ASP A 661 -35.17 16.42 -11.79
C ASP A 661 -35.74 16.77 -10.40
N ILE A 662 -35.44 17.96 -9.88
CA ILE A 662 -36.03 18.47 -8.64
C ILE A 662 -37.54 18.66 -8.87
N PRO A 663 -38.39 18.03 -8.04
CA PRO A 663 -39.84 18.11 -8.23
C PRO A 663 -40.38 19.54 -8.15
N ALA A 664 -41.54 19.77 -8.78
CA ALA A 664 -42.22 21.06 -8.69
C ALA A 664 -42.44 21.48 -7.22
N GLY A 665 -41.99 22.68 -6.86
CA GLY A 665 -42.01 23.21 -5.49
C GLY A 665 -40.78 22.85 -4.64
N GLY A 666 -39.90 21.98 -5.15
CA GLY A 666 -38.57 21.73 -4.57
C GLY A 666 -37.59 22.88 -4.83
N ARG A 667 -36.54 22.96 -4.01
CA ARG A 667 -35.46 23.94 -4.16
C ARG A 667 -34.12 23.21 -4.30
N ASN A 668 -33.24 23.72 -5.15
CA ASN A 668 -31.89 23.21 -5.33
C ASN A 668 -31.00 23.64 -4.16
N ILE A 669 -31.12 22.97 -3.01
CA ILE A 669 -30.37 23.28 -1.78
C ILE A 669 -29.78 21.99 -1.22
N GLY A 670 -28.46 21.91 -1.15
CA GLY A 670 -27.71 20.79 -0.59
C GLY A 670 -27.34 21.01 0.87
N SER A 671 -26.99 22.25 1.22
CA SER A 671 -26.71 22.67 2.60
C SER A 671 -27.24 24.08 2.85
N SER A 672 -27.56 24.41 4.09
CA SER A 672 -28.04 25.74 4.48
C SER A 672 -27.46 26.10 5.83
N PHE A 673 -26.73 27.21 5.89
CA PHE A 673 -26.09 27.69 7.11
C PHE A 673 -26.67 29.06 7.48
N PRO A 674 -27.23 29.21 8.70
CA PRO A 674 -27.75 30.48 9.16
C PRO A 674 -26.70 31.60 9.06
N GLY A 675 -27.00 32.64 8.28
CA GLY A 675 -26.12 33.81 8.09
C GLY A 675 -25.04 33.66 7.01
N LEU A 676 -24.83 32.45 6.45
CA LEU A 676 -23.87 32.19 5.37
C LEU A 676 -24.54 31.88 4.02
N GLY A 677 -25.84 31.54 4.03
CA GLY A 677 -26.64 31.31 2.83
C GLY A 677 -26.92 29.83 2.55
N ASP A 678 -27.56 29.59 1.41
CA ASP A 678 -27.87 28.26 0.90
C ASP A 678 -26.80 27.86 -0.13
N GLU A 679 -26.29 26.63 -0.02
CA GLU A 679 -25.42 26.02 -1.02
C GLU A 679 -26.27 25.11 -1.92
N PRO A 680 -26.12 25.18 -3.26
CA PRO A 680 -26.92 24.37 -4.16
C PRO A 680 -26.59 22.88 -4.05
N LEU A 681 -27.59 22.02 -4.20
CA LEU A 681 -27.38 20.56 -4.25
C LEU A 681 -26.62 20.17 -5.52
N PHE A 682 -26.94 20.83 -6.63
CA PHE A 682 -26.28 20.69 -7.92
C PHE A 682 -25.86 22.07 -8.45
N GLY A 683 -24.63 22.23 -8.91
CA GLY A 683 -24.21 23.40 -9.68
C GLY A 683 -25.01 23.46 -10.98
N ASP A 684 -25.92 24.42 -11.09
CA ASP A 684 -26.73 24.69 -12.28
C ASP A 684 -27.30 26.12 -12.18
N PRO A 685 -27.17 26.97 -13.21
CA PRO A 685 -26.49 26.73 -14.49
C PRO A 685 -24.96 26.97 -14.44
N VAL A 686 -24.42 27.31 -13.26
CA VAL A 686 -23.00 27.64 -13.05
C VAL A 686 -22.41 26.69 -12.01
N SER A 687 -21.18 26.23 -12.27
CA SER A 687 -20.30 25.63 -11.28
C SER A 687 -19.40 26.70 -10.68
N GLU A 688 -19.35 26.79 -9.36
CA GLU A 688 -18.64 27.83 -8.58
C GLU A 688 -17.30 27.34 -8.02
N PHE A 689 -17.07 26.02 -8.01
CA PHE A 689 -15.78 25.44 -7.64
C PHE A 689 -15.58 24.06 -8.27
N ALA A 690 -14.31 23.67 -8.43
CA ALA A 690 -13.95 22.33 -8.83
C ALA A 690 -14.31 21.35 -7.70
N GLY A 691 -15.04 20.29 -8.01
CA GLY A 691 -15.61 19.37 -7.03
C GLY A 691 -17.06 19.67 -6.64
N GLN A 692 -17.71 20.70 -7.20
CA GLN A 692 -19.14 20.92 -6.98
C GLN A 692 -19.96 19.80 -7.65
N ASN A 693 -20.99 19.30 -6.98
CA ASN A 693 -21.88 18.28 -7.52
C ASN A 693 -22.66 18.83 -8.72
N ILE A 694 -22.68 18.15 -9.85
CA ILE A 694 -23.47 18.55 -11.04
C ILE A 694 -24.68 17.64 -11.25
N GLY A 695 -24.56 16.38 -10.83
CA GLY A 695 -25.62 15.38 -10.91
C GLY A 695 -25.21 14.10 -10.20
N VAL A 696 -26.09 13.11 -10.19
CA VAL A 696 -25.85 11.77 -9.64
C VAL A 696 -26.15 10.73 -10.69
N VAL A 697 -25.15 9.90 -11.03
CA VAL A 697 -25.36 8.68 -11.82
C VAL A 697 -25.99 7.62 -10.93
N ILE A 698 -27.06 6.99 -11.41
CA ILE A 698 -27.71 5.86 -10.75
C ILE A 698 -27.42 4.58 -11.54
N ALA A 699 -26.97 3.53 -10.86
CA ALA A 699 -26.68 2.21 -11.43
C ALA A 699 -27.02 1.05 -10.47
N GLU A 700 -26.98 -0.18 -10.96
CA GLU A 700 -27.29 -1.40 -10.19
C GLU A 700 -26.24 -1.75 -9.14
N THR A 701 -24.99 -1.31 -9.32
CA THR A 701 -23.90 -1.55 -8.37
C THR A 701 -23.14 -0.26 -8.09
N GLN A 702 -22.56 -0.17 -6.89
CA GLN A 702 -21.71 0.95 -6.50
C GLN A 702 -20.54 1.15 -7.47
N LYS A 703 -19.95 0.05 -7.94
CA LYS A 703 -18.86 0.06 -8.91
C LYS A 703 -19.28 0.68 -10.24
N TYR A 704 -20.41 0.25 -10.79
CA TYR A 704 -20.92 0.78 -12.06
C TYR A 704 -21.24 2.27 -11.94
N ALA A 705 -21.87 2.70 -10.84
CA ALA A 705 -22.15 4.11 -10.60
C ALA A 705 -20.86 4.95 -10.58
N TYR A 706 -19.84 4.55 -9.80
CA TYR A 706 -18.57 5.29 -9.73
C TYR A 706 -17.82 5.31 -11.06
N MET A 707 -17.74 4.19 -11.75
CA MET A 707 -17.02 4.12 -13.03
C MET A 707 -17.73 4.95 -14.09
N ALA A 708 -19.05 4.86 -14.18
CA ALA A 708 -19.83 5.67 -15.11
C ALA A 708 -19.75 7.17 -14.80
N ALA A 709 -19.82 7.57 -13.53
CA ALA A 709 -19.66 8.98 -13.13
C ALA A 709 -18.30 9.55 -13.57
N LYS A 710 -17.21 8.75 -13.51
CA LYS A 710 -15.89 9.15 -14.04
C LYS A 710 -15.82 9.25 -15.56
N GLN A 711 -16.73 8.60 -16.27
CA GLN A 711 -16.84 8.66 -17.73
C GLN A 711 -17.71 9.84 -18.20
N ALA A 712 -18.29 10.61 -17.27
CA ALA A 712 -19.03 11.82 -17.58
C ALA A 712 -18.09 12.88 -18.20
N VAL A 713 -18.57 13.52 -19.26
CA VAL A 713 -17.92 14.64 -19.94
C VAL A 713 -18.86 15.82 -19.83
N ILE A 714 -18.43 16.83 -19.08
CA ILE A 714 -19.22 18.04 -18.85
C ILE A 714 -18.80 19.08 -19.87
N GLU A 715 -19.78 19.65 -20.55
CA GLU A 715 -19.56 20.74 -21.51
C GLU A 715 -19.59 22.08 -20.75
N TYR A 716 -18.45 22.76 -20.75
CA TYR A 716 -18.25 24.02 -20.04
C TYR A 716 -18.21 25.21 -20.98
N SER A 717 -18.59 26.38 -20.47
CA SER A 717 -18.31 27.67 -21.09
C SER A 717 -17.91 28.68 -20.03
N THR A 718 -16.82 29.40 -20.26
CA THR A 718 -16.34 30.50 -19.43
C THR A 718 -16.72 31.86 -20.02
N GLU A 719 -17.54 31.89 -21.06
CA GLU A 719 -17.97 33.13 -21.70
C GLU A 719 -18.78 33.98 -20.72
N ASN A 720 -18.41 35.25 -20.60
CA ASN A 720 -19.04 36.22 -19.70
C ASN A 720 -18.95 35.89 -18.20
N LEU A 721 -18.03 35.00 -17.80
CA LEU A 721 -17.69 34.77 -16.40
C LEU A 721 -16.39 35.50 -16.03
N GLU A 722 -16.34 35.98 -14.79
CA GLU A 722 -15.09 36.47 -14.21
C GLU A 722 -14.12 35.30 -13.98
N PRO A 723 -12.80 35.55 -14.02
CA PRO A 723 -11.81 34.55 -13.64
C PRO A 723 -12.08 33.99 -12.23
N PRO A 724 -11.76 32.71 -11.97
CA PRO A 724 -11.92 32.12 -10.65
C PRO A 724 -10.96 32.80 -9.64
N ILE A 725 -11.46 33.04 -8.42
CA ILE A 725 -10.67 33.49 -7.28
C ILE A 725 -10.12 32.24 -6.57
N LEU A 726 -8.80 32.05 -6.57
CA LEU A 726 -8.18 30.80 -6.11
C LEU A 726 -7.35 30.98 -4.83
N THR A 727 -6.79 32.16 -4.62
CA THR A 727 -5.91 32.46 -3.48
C THR A 727 -6.55 33.46 -2.51
N ILE A 728 -5.98 33.57 -1.30
CA ILE A 728 -6.40 34.59 -0.34
C ILE A 728 -6.08 35.99 -0.90
N GLU A 729 -4.96 36.12 -1.60
CA GLU A 729 -4.53 37.35 -2.25
C GLU A 729 -5.51 37.78 -3.35
N ASP A 730 -5.99 36.84 -4.18
CA ASP A 730 -7.05 37.11 -5.16
C ASP A 730 -8.33 37.57 -4.45
N ALA A 731 -8.73 36.87 -3.38
CA ALA A 731 -9.93 37.23 -2.63
C ALA A 731 -9.85 38.65 -2.05
N ILE A 732 -8.65 39.05 -1.57
CA ILE A 732 -8.39 40.40 -1.09
C ILE A 732 -8.48 41.42 -2.22
N GLN A 733 -7.83 41.14 -3.36
CA GLN A 733 -7.81 42.03 -4.52
C GLN A 733 -9.21 42.27 -5.10
N HIS A 734 -10.09 41.26 -5.00
CA HIS A 734 -11.44 41.28 -5.54
C HIS A 734 -12.53 41.60 -4.49
N ASP A 735 -12.15 41.96 -3.26
CA ASP A 735 -13.07 42.21 -2.14
C ASP A 735 -14.10 41.08 -1.89
N SER A 736 -13.68 39.82 -2.09
CA SER A 736 -14.54 38.65 -2.03
C SER A 736 -14.47 37.98 -0.65
N TYR A 737 -15.37 38.37 0.25
CA TYR A 737 -15.36 37.92 1.65
C TYR A 737 -16.73 37.41 2.12
N PHE A 738 -16.71 36.45 3.04
CA PHE A 738 -17.85 36.19 3.93
C PHE A 738 -17.82 37.21 5.07
N HIS A 739 -18.83 38.08 5.17
CA HIS A 739 -18.90 39.05 6.26
C HIS A 739 -19.19 38.35 7.60
N PRO A 740 -18.29 38.41 8.60
CA PRO A 740 -18.53 37.78 9.89
C PRO A 740 -19.69 38.48 10.61
N PRO A 741 -20.57 37.73 11.30
CA PRO A 741 -21.58 38.32 12.16
C PRO A 741 -20.94 39.25 13.21
N PRO A 742 -21.56 40.40 13.56
CA PRO A 742 -20.98 41.39 14.48
C PRO A 742 -20.54 40.84 15.84
N PHE A 743 -21.15 39.74 16.32
CA PHE A 743 -20.79 39.12 17.60
C PHE A 743 -19.50 38.29 17.57
N LEU A 744 -19.00 37.93 16.37
CA LEU A 744 -17.71 37.27 16.17
C LEU A 744 -16.58 38.26 15.83
N ALA A 745 -16.92 39.54 15.61
CA ALA A 745 -15.92 40.55 15.31
C ALA A 745 -14.98 40.74 16.52
N PRO A 746 -13.65 40.74 16.31
CA PRO A 746 -12.70 40.97 17.39
C PRO A 746 -12.93 42.35 18.00
N LYS A 747 -12.93 42.42 19.34
CA LYS A 747 -13.00 43.69 20.06
C LYS A 747 -11.57 44.21 20.27
N PRO A 748 -11.27 45.48 19.92
CA PRO A 748 -9.97 46.05 20.25
C PRO A 748 -9.79 46.07 21.78
N VAL A 749 -8.63 45.59 22.25
CA VAL A 749 -8.25 45.58 23.66
C VAL A 749 -6.95 46.38 23.82
N GLY A 750 -7.00 47.43 24.63
CA GLY A 750 -5.86 48.34 24.83
C GLY A 750 -5.66 49.34 23.70
N ASP A 751 -4.51 50.02 23.73
CA ASP A 751 -4.07 50.99 22.72
C ASP A 751 -2.85 50.41 21.98
N PHE A 752 -3.07 49.99 20.73
CA PHE A 752 -2.03 49.39 19.91
C PHE A 752 -0.91 50.38 19.56
N GLU A 753 -1.25 51.66 19.33
CA GLU A 753 -0.26 52.67 18.97
C GLU A 753 0.66 52.96 20.16
N GLN A 754 0.08 53.11 21.36
CA GLN A 754 0.85 53.29 22.58
C GLN A 754 1.76 52.08 22.84
N GLY A 755 1.22 50.86 22.79
CA GLY A 755 2.00 49.64 23.00
C GLY A 755 3.18 49.48 22.03
N MET A 756 2.96 49.78 20.75
CA MET A 756 4.03 49.76 19.73
C MET A 756 5.06 50.88 19.95
N SER A 757 4.63 52.05 20.43
CA SER A 757 5.50 53.19 20.74
C SER A 757 6.39 52.94 21.97
N GLU A 758 5.91 52.17 22.94
CA GLU A 758 6.61 51.82 24.18
C GLU A 758 7.46 50.55 24.05
N ALA A 759 7.22 49.72 23.04
CA ALA A 759 7.99 48.49 22.82
C ALA A 759 9.48 48.77 22.61
N ASP A 760 10.34 48.08 23.37
CA ASP A 760 11.81 48.17 23.29
C ASP A 760 12.34 47.73 21.90
N HIS A 761 11.64 46.81 21.24
CA HIS A 761 11.93 46.36 19.89
C HIS A 761 10.86 46.85 18.92
N LYS A 762 11.26 47.67 17.94
CA LYS A 762 10.36 48.16 16.90
C LYS A 762 10.22 47.11 15.80
N ILE A 763 9.00 46.60 15.61
CA ILE A 763 8.66 45.75 14.47
C ILE A 763 8.45 46.68 13.27
N LEU A 764 9.27 46.52 12.21
CA LEU A 764 9.22 47.36 11.02
C LEU A 764 8.22 46.85 9.97
N SER A 765 7.98 45.54 9.93
CA SER A 765 6.92 44.85 9.17
C SER A 765 6.99 43.34 9.44
N GLY A 766 5.91 42.62 9.10
CA GLY A 766 5.81 41.16 9.07
C GLY A 766 4.62 40.77 8.19
N GLU A 767 4.69 39.60 7.55
CA GLU A 767 3.60 39.00 6.77
C GLU A 767 2.96 37.85 7.53
#